data_AF-V8P1G2-F1
#
_entry.id   AF-V8P1G2-F1
#
_cell.length_a   1.000
_cell.length_b   1.000
_cell.length_c   1.000
_cell.angle_alpha   90.00
_cell.angle_beta   90.00
_cell.angle_gamma   90.00
#
_symmetry.space_group_name_H-M   'P 1'
#
loop_
_entity.id
_entity.type
_entity.pdbx_description
1 polymer ?
#
loop_
_entity_poly.entity_id
_entity_poly.type
_entity_poly.pdbx_seq_one_letter_code
_entity_poly.pdbx_strand_id
1 'polypeptide(L)'
;ALNFPQLALLGGCSWVSTIVIGTLHFWLFALNIFDRSASPADSVPSLSRVGVSESPKMADNRDCAKEQLKRWQQLRGSQEADCLTTGAGIPVGDKLNVLTVGPRGPLLVQDVVFTDEMAHFDRERIPERVVHAKGAGAFGFFEVTHDITKFCKAKVFEHIGKRTPMAIRFSTVAGEAGSADTVRDPRGFAMKFYGEDGNWDLVGNNTPIFFIRDAILFPSFIHSQKRNPQTHLKDADMVWDFWSLRPESLHQVSFLFSDRGIPDGHRHMNGYGSHTFKLVNAYGNAVYCKFHAKTDQGIKNLSVEDAERLASEDPDYGLRDLYNAIANGNFPSWTFYIQVMTFEQAETFPFNPFDVTKVWPHRDYPLIPVGKIVLNRNPVNYFAEVEQLAFDPSNMPPGIEPSPDKMLQGRLFSYPDTHRHRLGPNYLQIPVNCPYRARLAHYQRDGFMCITDNQGGAPNYYPNSFTGPEDQPASKESRICTSGDVQRFNSSVEDNISQVQDFFVEVLNEEERMRLCENIANHLKDAQIFIQKKAVKNFMDVHPDYGAGIQAHLDKHNAKAKRKEADCLTTGAGIPVADKLNVLTVGPRGPLLVQDVVFTDEMAHFDRERIPERVVHAKGAGASGYFEVTHDITTYCKAKVFEHIGKRTPMAIRFSTVAGESGSADTVRDPRGFAMKFYTEDGNWDLVGNNTPIFFIRDAMLRNPQTHLKDPNMAWDFWSLCPESLHQVSFLFSDRGIPDGHRHMNGYGSHTFKLVNAYGNAVYCKFHVKGRLFSYRDTHGHRLGPNYLQIPVNCPYRTRVANYQRDGLMCISDNQGGAPNYYPNSFTGPEEQPALKESCVFISGDVRDFFVKVLSEEERMRLCENIANHLKNTQLFIQKRAVKNFTDVHPDYGAGIQAYLDKHNAEGKRKVIKHYQFRLL
;
A
#
# COMPACT_ATOMS: atom_id res chain seq x y z
N ALA A 1 42.33 31.48 53.46
CA ALA A 1 41.85 32.45 54.49
C ALA A 1 41.32 33.69 53.77
N LEU A 2 40.53 34.53 54.44
CA LEU A 2 39.81 35.64 53.80
C LEU A 2 40.68 36.91 53.66
N ASN A 3 40.42 37.74 52.64
CA ASN A 3 39.72 39.02 52.85
C ASN A 3 39.44 39.80 51.54
N PHE A 4 38.26 40.43 51.50
CA PHE A 4 37.84 41.55 50.65
C PHE A 4 37.84 42.84 51.52
N PRO A 5 37.93 44.08 50.98
CA PRO A 5 36.78 44.76 50.33
C PRO A 5 37.16 45.53 49.03
N GLN A 6 36.29 45.98 48.12
CA GLN A 6 34.88 46.46 48.07
C GLN A 6 34.62 47.96 48.41
N LEU A 7 34.09 48.69 47.40
CA LEU A 7 33.33 49.97 47.34
C LEU A 7 33.84 50.75 46.09
N ALA A 8 33.09 51.04 45.01
CA ALA A 8 31.81 51.77 44.83
C ALA A 8 31.99 53.32 44.87
N LEU A 9 31.34 54.17 44.05
CA LEU A 9 30.21 54.00 43.10
C LEU A 9 30.08 55.23 42.14
N LEU A 10 29.17 55.18 41.13
CA LEU A 10 28.62 56.27 40.26
C LEU A 10 29.51 56.84 39.12
N GLY A 11 28.90 57.30 37.99
CA GLY A 11 29.67 57.99 36.92
C GLY A 11 28.96 58.53 35.65
N GLY A 12 28.13 57.77 34.92
CA GLY A 12 27.22 58.25 33.84
C GLY A 12 27.77 58.88 32.52
N CYS A 13 27.53 58.18 31.39
CA CYS A 13 27.17 58.69 30.04
C CYS A 13 28.03 59.75 29.26
N SER A 14 28.73 59.24 28.22
CA SER A 14 28.82 59.73 26.81
C SER A 14 28.73 61.23 26.42
N TRP A 15 29.63 61.67 25.50
CA TRP A 15 29.32 62.01 24.08
C TRP A 15 30.59 62.40 23.26
N VAL A 16 30.89 61.63 22.20
CA VAL A 16 31.29 62.01 20.81
C VAL A 16 32.31 63.17 20.53
N SER A 17 33.33 62.83 19.69
CA SER A 17 34.05 63.65 18.66
C SER A 17 35.43 64.33 18.87
N THR A 18 36.47 63.66 18.33
CA THR A 18 37.32 64.11 17.17
C THR A 18 38.51 65.09 17.38
N ILE A 19 39.47 65.02 16.43
CA ILE A 19 40.72 65.82 16.23
C ILE A 19 41.86 65.39 17.21
N VAL A 20 43.06 64.92 16.79
CA VAL A 20 44.23 65.68 16.27
C VAL A 20 45.31 64.78 15.58
N ILE A 21 45.70 65.16 14.35
CA ILE A 21 47.04 65.15 13.69
C ILE A 21 48.07 63.98 13.84
N GLY A 22 48.46 63.38 12.69
CA GLY A 22 49.86 63.08 12.29
C GLY A 22 50.60 61.86 12.91
N THR A 23 51.75 61.37 12.40
CA THR A 23 52.58 61.69 11.20
C THR A 23 53.52 60.49 10.85
N LEU A 24 54.31 60.57 9.75
CA LEU A 24 55.36 59.63 9.25
C LEU A 24 54.84 58.38 8.48
N HIS A 25 55.23 58.12 7.20
CA HIS A 25 56.52 57.68 6.61
C HIS A 25 56.82 56.17 6.86
N PHE A 26 57.45 55.36 5.97
CA PHE A 26 58.42 55.63 4.88
C PHE A 26 58.38 54.53 3.75
N TRP A 27 58.38 54.95 2.47
CA TRP A 27 58.93 54.31 1.22
C TRP A 27 58.49 52.92 0.64
N LEU A 28 58.64 52.85 -0.70
CA LEU A 28 58.75 51.64 -1.53
C LEU A 28 60.23 51.23 -1.72
N PHE A 29 60.50 50.01 -2.22
CA PHE A 29 61.28 49.83 -3.47
C PHE A 29 61.07 48.43 -4.08
N ALA A 30 61.49 48.22 -5.33
CA ALA A 30 61.33 46.96 -6.08
C ALA A 30 62.53 46.67 -7.03
N LEU A 31 62.54 45.45 -7.62
CA LEU A 31 63.50 44.93 -8.62
C LEU A 31 64.90 44.58 -8.04
N ASN A 32 65.48 43.40 -8.30
CA ASN A 32 66.13 43.07 -9.59
C ASN A 32 66.50 41.57 -9.76
N ILE A 33 66.34 41.09 -11.01
CA ILE A 33 67.32 40.40 -11.88
C ILE A 33 68.21 39.28 -11.27
N PHE A 34 68.08 38.04 -11.77
CA PHE A 34 69.07 37.46 -12.71
C PHE A 34 68.59 36.18 -13.43
N ASP A 35 69.09 36.02 -14.66
CA ASP A 35 68.96 34.83 -15.53
C ASP A 35 70.26 34.01 -15.49
N ARG A 36 70.16 32.66 -15.41
CA ARG A 36 71.00 31.74 -16.20
C ARG A 36 70.63 30.26 -16.08
N SER A 37 70.89 29.56 -17.18
CA SER A 37 70.87 28.10 -17.38
C SER A 37 71.86 27.31 -16.51
N ALA A 38 71.44 26.16 -15.97
CA ALA A 38 72.11 24.85 -16.10
C ALA A 38 71.38 23.76 -15.29
N SER A 39 71.36 22.52 -15.78
CA SER A 39 70.84 21.35 -15.06
C SER A 39 71.85 20.79 -14.05
N PRO A 40 71.38 20.27 -12.92
CA PRO A 40 71.93 19.04 -12.32
C PRO A 40 70.92 17.88 -12.41
N ALA A 41 71.44 16.66 -12.46
CA ALA A 41 70.66 15.44 -12.19
C ALA A 41 70.66 15.13 -10.67
N ASP A 42 69.96 14.05 -10.31
CA ASP A 42 70.12 13.27 -9.07
C ASP A 42 69.87 13.98 -7.73
N SER A 43 68.61 13.92 -7.27
CA SER A 43 68.25 13.48 -5.90
C SER A 43 66.74 13.42 -5.67
N VAL A 44 66.04 12.51 -6.36
CA VAL A 44 64.71 12.08 -5.90
C VAL A 44 64.91 11.27 -4.60
N PRO A 45 64.34 11.67 -3.45
CA PRO A 45 64.41 10.86 -2.25
C PRO A 45 63.64 9.56 -2.49
N SER A 46 64.36 8.44 -2.53
CA SER A 46 63.75 7.13 -2.71
C SER A 46 62.82 6.84 -1.53
N LEU A 47 61.58 6.43 -1.85
CA LEU A 47 60.66 5.87 -0.85
C LEU A 47 61.29 4.58 -0.31
N SER A 48 61.95 4.71 0.84
CA SER A 48 62.58 3.59 1.53
C SER A 48 61.49 2.57 1.89
N ARG A 49 61.71 1.32 1.49
CA ARG A 49 60.85 0.20 1.89
C ARG A 49 60.90 0.11 3.42
N VAL A 50 59.83 0.55 4.09
CA VAL A 50 59.62 0.26 5.51
C VAL A 50 59.65 -1.26 5.65
N GLY A 51 60.56 -1.76 6.48
CA GLY A 51 60.80 -3.20 6.60
C GLY A 51 59.55 -3.92 7.10
N VAL A 52 59.12 -4.95 6.39
CA VAL A 52 58.05 -5.84 6.85
C VAL A 52 58.60 -6.69 8.00
N SER A 53 58.39 -6.25 9.24
CA SER A 53 58.70 -7.06 10.42
C SER A 53 57.63 -8.14 10.58
N GLU A 54 57.96 -9.38 10.18
CA GLU A 54 57.10 -10.53 10.43
C GLU A 54 56.85 -10.70 11.94
N SER A 55 55.58 -10.60 12.33
CA SER A 55 55.05 -10.84 13.67
C SER A 55 53.64 -11.45 13.52
N PRO A 56 53.10 -12.10 14.57
CA PRO A 56 52.60 -13.46 14.41
C PRO A 56 51.33 -13.62 13.56
N LYS A 57 51.29 -14.71 12.79
CA LYS A 57 50.14 -15.14 11.99
C LYS A 57 48.95 -15.51 12.88
N MET A 58 48.04 -14.56 13.10
CA MET A 58 46.61 -14.72 13.44
C MET A 58 45.95 -13.33 13.32
N ALA A 59 45.89 -12.79 12.09
CA ALA A 59 45.44 -11.42 11.82
C ALA A 59 43.99 -11.38 11.29
N ASP A 60 43.15 -10.58 11.95
CA ASP A 60 41.73 -10.36 11.63
C ASP A 60 41.58 -9.70 10.23
N ASN A 61 41.03 -10.45 9.27
CA ASN A 61 41.15 -10.16 7.84
C ASN A 61 40.03 -9.22 7.33
N ARG A 62 39.97 -8.00 7.89
CA ARG A 62 38.85 -7.04 7.71
C ARG A 62 39.10 -6.03 6.61
N ASP A 63 38.02 -5.55 6.00
CA ASP A 63 38.05 -4.54 4.94
C ASP A 63 38.27 -3.10 5.45
N CYS A 64 38.66 -2.20 4.54
CA CYS A 64 39.10 -0.85 4.86
C CYS A 64 38.02 0.02 5.53
N ALA A 65 36.74 -0.20 5.23
CA ALA A 65 35.63 0.48 5.88
C ALA A 65 35.47 0.02 7.35
N LYS A 66 35.57 -1.28 7.61
CA LYS A 66 35.55 -1.83 8.99
C LYS A 66 36.76 -1.37 9.83
N GLU A 67 37.89 -1.04 9.19
CA GLU A 67 39.08 -0.54 9.87
C GLU A 67 39.14 0.99 10.03
N GLN A 68 38.07 1.73 9.70
CA GLN A 68 38.07 3.21 9.72
C GLN A 68 38.49 3.81 11.08
N LEU A 69 37.92 3.34 12.21
CA LEU A 69 38.25 3.87 13.54
C LEU A 69 39.68 3.54 13.97
N LYS A 70 40.16 2.33 13.65
CA LYS A 70 41.55 1.90 13.91
C LYS A 70 42.53 2.73 13.10
N ARG A 71 42.22 3.03 11.83
CA ARG A 71 43.01 3.92 10.97
C ARG A 71 43.01 5.35 11.50
N TRP A 72 41.87 5.88 11.97
CA TRP A 72 41.80 7.19 12.62
C TRP A 72 42.73 7.26 13.84
N GLN A 73 42.68 6.26 14.72
CA GLN A 73 43.57 6.16 15.89
C GLN A 73 45.05 6.10 15.46
N GLN A 74 45.38 5.24 14.50
CA GLN A 74 46.75 5.07 14.00
C GLN A 74 47.31 6.35 13.36
N LEU A 75 46.48 7.12 12.66
CA LEU A 75 46.88 8.39 12.03
C LEU A 75 47.21 9.50 13.04
N ARG A 76 46.70 9.41 14.28
CA ARG A 76 47.10 10.31 15.39
C ARG A 76 48.41 9.91 16.06
N GLY A 77 48.91 8.70 15.82
CA GLY A 77 50.19 8.21 16.34
C GLY A 77 50.25 8.26 17.87
N SER A 78 51.14 9.11 18.41
CA SER A 78 51.35 9.31 19.85
C SER A 78 50.82 10.64 20.38
N GLN A 79 49.85 11.27 19.69
CA GLN A 79 49.13 12.42 20.24
C GLN A 79 48.28 11.99 21.43
N GLU A 80 48.21 12.84 22.46
CA GLU A 80 47.21 12.70 23.52
C GLU A 80 45.80 13.00 22.97
N ALA A 81 44.77 12.54 23.70
CA ALA A 81 43.39 12.85 23.37
C ALA A 81 43.09 14.33 23.65
N ASP A 82 42.28 14.96 22.80
CA ASP A 82 41.94 16.38 22.96
C ASP A 82 41.07 16.61 24.20
N CYS A 83 41.15 17.80 24.78
CA CYS A 83 40.25 18.19 25.86
C CYS A 83 38.81 18.28 25.34
N LEU A 84 37.90 17.52 25.95
CA LEU A 84 36.49 17.50 25.59
C LEU A 84 35.82 18.83 25.97
N THR A 85 35.09 19.44 25.05
CA THR A 85 34.42 20.73 25.24
C THR A 85 32.94 20.69 24.86
N THR A 86 32.17 21.66 25.35
CA THR A 86 30.87 22.03 24.77
C THR A 86 31.03 22.66 23.38
N GLY A 87 29.93 22.86 22.65
CA GLY A 87 29.91 23.58 21.37
C GLY A 87 30.40 25.04 21.46
N ALA A 88 30.44 25.61 22.66
CA ALA A 88 31.03 26.93 22.95
C ALA A 88 32.54 26.87 23.31
N GLY A 89 33.18 25.71 23.21
CA GLY A 89 34.61 25.53 23.52
C GLY A 89 34.95 25.49 25.02
N ILE A 90 33.95 25.31 25.89
CA ILE A 90 34.15 25.26 27.35
C ILE A 90 34.58 23.84 27.76
N PRO A 91 35.71 23.64 28.46
CA PRO A 91 36.16 22.32 28.92
C PRO A 91 35.13 21.61 29.82
N VAL A 92 34.94 20.31 29.58
CA VAL A 92 33.98 19.46 30.30
C VAL A 92 34.72 18.58 31.31
N GLY A 93 34.31 18.62 32.59
CA GLY A 93 34.93 17.84 33.66
C GLY A 93 34.45 16.39 33.75
N ASP A 94 33.16 16.15 33.49
CA ASP A 94 32.54 14.83 33.36
C ASP A 94 31.44 14.93 32.29
N LYS A 95 31.34 13.92 31.42
CA LYS A 95 30.30 13.80 30.38
C LYS A 95 29.65 12.40 30.35
N LEU A 96 29.79 11.65 31.44
CA LEU A 96 29.21 10.32 31.69
C LEU A 96 28.08 10.37 32.71
N ASN A 97 28.02 11.42 33.54
CA ASN A 97 26.99 11.65 34.55
C ASN A 97 26.31 13.01 34.36
N VAL A 98 25.01 13.09 34.64
CA VAL A 98 24.24 14.34 34.65
C VAL A 98 24.23 14.99 36.05
N LEU A 99 24.18 16.31 36.10
CA LEU A 99 24.23 17.09 37.33
C LEU A 99 22.90 17.03 38.10
N THR A 100 22.97 16.52 39.33
CA THR A 100 21.79 16.19 40.16
C THR A 100 21.92 16.71 41.59
N VAL A 101 20.79 16.84 42.31
CA VAL A 101 20.79 17.21 43.74
C VAL A 101 21.18 16.01 44.62
N GLY A 102 22.46 15.66 44.58
CA GLY A 102 23.02 14.47 45.24
C GLY A 102 22.71 13.16 44.51
N PRO A 103 23.28 12.02 44.93
CA PRO A 103 23.42 10.80 44.11
C PRO A 103 22.13 10.09 43.65
N ARG A 104 20.95 10.57 44.06
CA ARG A 104 19.62 10.10 43.64
C ARG A 104 18.62 11.26 43.48
N GLY A 105 19.11 12.48 43.32
CA GLY A 105 18.29 13.68 43.13
C GLY A 105 17.81 13.85 41.69
N PRO A 106 16.90 14.81 41.44
CA PRO A 106 16.51 15.19 40.08
C PRO A 106 17.66 15.88 39.33
N LEU A 107 17.60 15.82 38.00
CA LEU A 107 18.40 16.62 37.07
C LEU A 107 18.22 18.11 37.34
N LEU A 108 19.29 18.90 37.21
CA LEU A 108 19.26 20.35 37.30
C LEU A 108 19.34 21.02 35.92
N VAL A 109 18.50 22.03 35.68
CA VAL A 109 18.51 22.86 34.45
C VAL A 109 19.84 23.61 34.25
N GLN A 110 20.64 23.76 35.31
CA GLN A 110 22.00 24.32 35.23
C GLN A 110 23.04 23.36 34.62
N ASP A 111 22.65 22.13 34.27
CA ASP A 111 23.47 21.22 33.47
C ASP A 111 23.51 21.67 31.99
N VAL A 112 24.32 22.70 31.75
CA VAL A 112 24.54 23.24 30.41
C VAL A 112 25.33 22.29 29.51
N VAL A 113 26.04 21.30 30.05
CA VAL A 113 26.78 20.29 29.27
C VAL A 113 25.80 19.29 28.67
N PHE A 114 24.92 18.72 29.50
CA PHE A 114 23.80 17.89 29.03
C PHE A 114 22.91 18.65 28.04
N THR A 115 22.57 19.90 28.34
CA THR A 115 21.65 20.69 27.53
C THR A 115 22.23 21.03 26.16
N ASP A 116 23.52 21.36 26.06
CA ASP A 116 24.24 21.66 24.81
C ASP A 116 24.33 20.41 23.90
N GLU A 117 24.81 19.29 24.44
CA GLU A 117 24.95 18.04 23.68
C GLU A 117 23.59 17.50 23.21
N MET A 118 22.60 17.44 24.11
CA MET A 118 21.27 16.92 23.77
C MET A 118 20.55 17.82 22.75
N ALA A 119 20.66 19.15 22.87
CA ALA A 119 20.06 20.07 21.92
C ALA A 119 20.71 19.99 20.53
N HIS A 120 21.99 19.63 20.42
CA HIS A 120 22.62 19.33 19.14
C HIS A 120 22.17 17.97 18.58
N PHE A 121 22.14 16.92 19.42
CA PHE A 121 21.68 15.58 19.05
C PHE A 121 20.25 15.59 18.45
N ASP A 122 19.32 16.29 19.11
CA ASP A 122 17.95 16.54 18.65
C ASP A 122 17.85 17.17 17.25
N ARG A 123 18.94 17.76 16.74
CA ARG A 123 18.99 18.59 15.52
C ARG A 123 19.94 18.04 14.45
N GLU A 124 20.52 16.86 14.62
CA GLU A 124 21.40 16.23 13.62
C GLU A 124 20.69 15.88 12.29
N ARG A 125 19.35 15.80 12.26
CA ARG A 125 18.58 15.34 11.10
C ARG A 125 18.04 16.53 10.31
N ILE A 126 18.62 16.76 9.13
CA ILE A 126 18.03 17.58 8.06
C ILE A 126 17.06 16.73 7.21
N PRO A 127 16.17 17.35 6.40
CA PRO A 127 15.37 16.60 5.42
C PRO A 127 16.27 15.82 4.44
N GLU A 128 15.87 14.59 4.10
CA GLU A 128 16.50 13.87 3.00
C GLU A 128 16.17 14.50 1.64
N ARG A 129 16.85 14.06 0.58
CA ARG A 129 16.47 14.45 -0.79
C ARG A 129 15.15 13.78 -1.16
N VAL A 130 14.19 14.56 -1.64
CA VAL A 130 12.85 14.06 -2.05
C VAL A 130 12.91 12.91 -3.07
N VAL A 131 13.96 12.85 -3.87
CA VAL A 131 14.36 11.70 -4.70
C VAL A 131 15.86 11.48 -4.55
N HIS A 132 16.34 10.27 -4.82
CA HIS A 132 17.76 9.91 -4.68
C HIS A 132 18.29 10.04 -3.24
N ALA A 133 17.47 9.68 -2.23
CA ALA A 133 17.84 9.82 -0.82
C ALA A 133 19.04 8.92 -0.45
N LYS A 134 18.95 7.59 -0.63
CA LYS A 134 20.08 6.68 -0.44
C LYS A 134 21.14 6.88 -1.52
N GLY A 135 22.42 6.92 -1.14
CA GLY A 135 23.51 7.05 -2.10
C GLY A 135 24.91 7.11 -1.49
N ALA A 136 25.92 7.06 -2.35
CA ALA A 136 27.34 7.11 -2.01
C ALA A 136 28.02 8.29 -2.71
N GLY A 137 28.97 8.94 -2.04
CA GLY A 137 29.73 10.06 -2.62
C GLY A 137 31.24 9.84 -2.54
N ALA A 138 31.97 10.36 -3.52
CA ALA A 138 33.42 10.37 -3.55
C ALA A 138 33.96 11.53 -4.40
N PHE A 139 35.27 11.76 -4.33
CA PHE A 139 35.95 12.89 -4.95
C PHE A 139 37.12 12.44 -5.82
N GLY A 140 37.53 13.32 -6.73
CA GLY A 140 38.74 13.16 -7.53
C GLY A 140 38.86 14.26 -8.57
N PHE A 141 39.09 13.89 -9.83
CA PHE A 141 39.29 14.87 -10.90
C PHE A 141 38.74 14.39 -12.25
N PHE A 142 38.39 15.37 -13.08
CA PHE A 142 38.19 15.23 -14.51
C PHE A 142 39.44 15.73 -15.24
N GLU A 143 39.93 14.97 -16.21
CA GLU A 143 41.09 15.28 -17.04
C GLU A 143 40.68 15.33 -18.52
N VAL A 144 40.94 16.45 -19.20
CA VAL A 144 40.69 16.58 -20.65
C VAL A 144 41.70 15.73 -21.41
N THR A 145 41.24 14.87 -22.30
CA THR A 145 42.09 14.00 -23.15
C THR A 145 41.99 14.33 -24.63
N HIS A 146 40.92 15.01 -25.06
CA HIS A 146 40.66 15.35 -26.46
C HIS A 146 40.07 16.78 -26.57
N ASP A 147 40.43 17.49 -27.64
CA ASP A 147 39.99 18.87 -27.88
C ASP A 147 38.56 18.92 -28.46
N ILE A 148 37.67 19.61 -27.74
CA ILE A 148 36.31 19.96 -28.18
C ILE A 148 36.03 21.47 -28.18
N THR A 149 37.06 22.32 -28.13
CA THR A 149 36.94 23.80 -28.10
C THR A 149 36.21 24.35 -29.32
N LYS A 150 36.30 23.65 -30.47
CA LYS A 150 35.50 23.89 -31.69
C LYS A 150 33.98 23.88 -31.45
N PHE A 151 33.50 23.19 -30.41
CA PHE A 151 32.10 23.11 -30.01
C PHE A 151 31.78 23.95 -28.75
N CYS A 152 32.72 24.09 -27.81
CA CYS A 152 32.46 24.61 -26.47
C CYS A 152 33.58 25.55 -25.96
N LYS A 153 33.22 26.77 -25.51
CA LYS A 153 34.15 27.74 -24.89
C LYS A 153 34.40 27.54 -23.39
N ALA A 154 33.75 26.57 -22.75
CA ALA A 154 33.80 26.40 -21.30
C ALA A 154 35.18 25.95 -20.81
N LYS A 155 35.74 26.65 -19.82
CA LYS A 155 37.12 26.43 -19.34
C LYS A 155 37.41 25.02 -18.84
N VAL A 156 36.40 24.24 -18.44
CA VAL A 156 36.56 22.82 -18.07
C VAL A 156 37.12 21.96 -19.21
N PHE A 157 37.00 22.39 -20.48
CA PHE A 157 37.51 21.70 -21.67
C PHE A 157 38.65 22.44 -22.40
N GLU A 158 39.22 23.49 -21.78
CA GLU A 158 40.09 24.50 -22.41
C GLU A 158 41.36 23.95 -23.10
N HIS A 159 42.00 22.92 -22.54
CA HIS A 159 43.19 22.31 -23.11
C HIS A 159 43.34 20.86 -22.64
N ILE A 160 43.92 20.01 -23.50
CA ILE A 160 44.27 18.62 -23.16
C ILE A 160 45.26 18.60 -21.99
N GLY A 161 45.07 17.68 -21.04
CA GLY A 161 45.80 17.60 -19.78
C GLY A 161 45.27 18.50 -18.67
N LYS A 162 44.30 19.39 -18.94
CA LYS A 162 43.68 20.19 -17.87
C LYS A 162 42.95 19.29 -16.88
N ARG A 163 43.29 19.41 -15.59
CA ARG A 163 42.62 18.71 -14.49
C ARG A 163 41.71 19.65 -13.72
N THR A 164 40.42 19.33 -13.70
CA THR A 164 39.40 20.03 -12.91
C THR A 164 39.01 19.15 -11.72
N PRO A 165 39.14 19.61 -10.45
CA PRO A 165 38.66 18.86 -9.29
C PRO A 165 37.17 18.56 -9.41
N MET A 166 36.72 17.41 -8.89
CA MET A 166 35.29 17.06 -8.93
C MET A 166 34.81 16.24 -7.73
N ALA A 167 33.50 16.36 -7.47
CA ALA A 167 32.73 15.52 -6.56
C ALA A 167 31.69 14.73 -7.35
N ILE A 168 31.45 13.47 -7.01
CA ILE A 168 30.43 12.62 -7.64
C ILE A 168 29.56 11.98 -6.56
N ARG A 169 28.24 11.97 -6.77
CA ARG A 169 27.30 11.21 -5.95
C ARG A 169 26.50 10.22 -6.79
N PHE A 170 26.58 8.95 -6.39
CA PHE A 170 25.75 7.86 -6.86
C PHE A 170 24.56 7.65 -5.93
N SER A 171 23.45 7.10 -6.42
CA SER A 171 22.23 6.91 -5.61
C SER A 171 21.23 5.98 -6.28
N THR A 172 20.27 5.44 -5.52
CA THR A 172 18.98 4.93 -6.07
C THR A 172 18.07 6.13 -6.41
N VAL A 173 16.76 5.95 -6.63
CA VAL A 173 15.79 7.04 -6.91
C VAL A 173 14.66 7.06 -5.87
N ALA A 174 13.94 5.95 -5.72
CA ALA A 174 12.64 5.92 -5.06
C ALA A 174 12.73 5.72 -3.54
N GLY A 175 13.72 4.95 -3.09
CA GLY A 175 13.95 4.63 -1.68
C GLY A 175 14.38 5.82 -0.83
N GLU A 176 14.02 5.76 0.45
CA GLU A 176 14.40 6.72 1.49
C GLU A 176 15.86 6.50 1.94
N ALA A 177 16.45 7.37 2.75
CA ALA A 177 17.88 7.35 3.09
C ALA A 177 18.35 6.06 3.82
N GLY A 178 17.44 5.31 4.43
CA GLY A 178 17.70 3.98 5.03
C GLY A 178 17.35 2.77 4.15
N SER A 179 17.14 2.95 2.84
CA SER A 179 16.86 1.86 1.91
C SER A 179 18.12 1.11 1.44
N ALA A 180 17.96 -0.08 0.86
CA ALA A 180 19.06 -0.91 0.38
C ALA A 180 19.61 -0.48 -1.00
N ASP A 181 20.92 -0.65 -1.21
CA ASP A 181 21.63 -0.24 -2.43
C ASP A 181 21.35 -1.14 -3.65
N THR A 182 21.07 -2.43 -3.45
CA THR A 182 20.96 -3.47 -4.50
C THR A 182 19.53 -3.67 -5.03
N VAL A 183 18.69 -2.64 -5.01
CA VAL A 183 17.30 -2.71 -5.51
C VAL A 183 17.18 -2.48 -7.03
N ARG A 184 16.07 -2.90 -7.64
CA ARG A 184 15.73 -2.53 -9.04
C ARG A 184 15.21 -1.09 -9.10
N ASP A 185 16.04 -0.18 -9.60
CA ASP A 185 15.78 1.26 -9.66
C ASP A 185 16.77 1.88 -10.69
N PRO A 186 16.50 3.01 -11.36
CA PRO A 186 17.58 3.75 -12.00
C PRO A 186 18.61 4.16 -10.94
N ARG A 187 19.85 4.45 -11.37
CA ARG A 187 20.86 5.02 -10.47
C ARG A 187 21.18 6.45 -10.84
N GLY A 188 21.16 7.35 -9.86
CA GLY A 188 21.68 8.70 -10.02
C GLY A 188 23.20 8.67 -10.20
N PHE A 189 23.73 9.58 -11.02
CA PHE A 189 25.15 9.76 -11.30
C PHE A 189 25.40 11.27 -11.48
N ALA A 190 25.38 12.00 -10.37
CA ALA A 190 25.56 13.45 -10.36
C ALA A 190 27.04 13.82 -10.23
N MET A 191 27.52 14.72 -11.10
CA MET A 191 28.92 15.14 -11.18
C MET A 191 29.03 16.66 -11.02
N LYS A 192 29.79 17.12 -10.02
CA LYS A 192 30.13 18.53 -9.78
C LYS A 192 31.58 18.78 -10.15
N PHE A 193 31.83 19.64 -11.14
CA PHE A 193 33.16 20.06 -11.56
C PHE A 193 33.44 21.46 -10.99
N TYR A 194 34.50 21.61 -10.20
CA TYR A 194 34.88 22.89 -9.60
C TYR A 194 35.77 23.67 -10.59
N GLY A 195 35.16 24.40 -11.52
CA GLY A 195 35.85 25.15 -12.58
C GLY A 195 36.23 26.58 -12.18
N GLU A 196 37.06 27.24 -13.01
CA GLU A 196 37.47 28.63 -12.80
C GLU A 196 36.34 29.64 -13.07
N ASP A 197 35.37 29.27 -13.93
CA ASP A 197 34.14 30.03 -14.21
C ASP A 197 32.96 29.59 -13.31
N GLY A 198 33.27 28.98 -12.16
CA GLY A 198 32.30 28.45 -11.20
C GLY A 198 32.08 26.94 -11.32
N ASN A 199 31.08 26.45 -10.58
CA ASN A 199 30.71 25.04 -10.62
C ASN A 199 29.94 24.71 -11.91
N TRP A 200 30.26 23.56 -12.50
CA TRP A 200 29.37 22.87 -13.45
C TRP A 200 28.76 21.64 -12.78
N ASP A 201 27.44 21.47 -12.83
CA ASP A 201 26.75 20.29 -12.31
C ASP A 201 26.06 19.48 -13.42
N LEU A 202 26.70 18.38 -13.83
CA LEU A 202 26.09 17.40 -14.74
C LEU A 202 25.33 16.35 -13.92
N VAL A 203 24.06 16.63 -13.65
CA VAL A 203 23.20 15.80 -12.78
C VAL A 203 22.55 14.66 -13.58
N GLY A 204 23.36 13.64 -13.87
CA GLY A 204 23.01 12.50 -14.72
C GLY A 204 22.38 11.30 -14.00
N ASN A 205 22.08 10.27 -14.80
CA ASN A 205 21.63 8.93 -14.36
C ASN A 205 22.46 7.83 -15.06
N ASN A 206 22.29 6.57 -14.65
CA ASN A 206 22.87 5.39 -15.32
C ASN A 206 22.15 4.96 -16.62
N THR A 207 21.19 5.77 -17.08
CA THR A 207 20.38 5.56 -18.29
C THR A 207 20.45 6.80 -19.20
N PRO A 208 20.51 6.64 -20.53
CA PRO A 208 20.49 7.76 -21.48
C PRO A 208 19.12 8.46 -21.60
N ILE A 209 18.07 7.94 -20.94
CA ILE A 209 16.68 8.39 -21.10
C ILE A 209 15.95 8.50 -19.76
N PHE A 210 14.69 8.94 -19.77
CA PHE A 210 13.82 9.01 -18.59
C PHE A 210 12.39 8.51 -18.87
N PHE A 211 11.57 8.36 -17.83
CA PHE A 211 10.20 7.79 -17.91
C PHE A 211 9.14 8.73 -18.48
N ILE A 212 9.42 10.03 -18.55
CA ILE A 212 8.45 11.07 -18.93
C ILE A 212 9.17 12.20 -19.67
N ARG A 213 8.44 12.91 -20.54
CA ARG A 213 8.95 13.97 -21.41
C ARG A 213 8.44 15.39 -21.09
N ASP A 214 7.75 15.57 -19.97
CA ASP A 214 7.24 16.88 -19.52
C ASP A 214 7.30 16.97 -17.98
N ALA A 215 7.96 18.00 -17.47
CA ALA A 215 8.27 18.14 -16.04
C ALA A 215 7.02 18.23 -15.15
N ILE A 216 5.87 18.63 -15.69
CA ILE A 216 4.62 18.71 -14.92
C ILE A 216 4.15 17.34 -14.41
N LEU A 217 4.56 16.24 -15.05
CA LEU A 217 4.26 14.88 -14.63
C LEU A 217 5.24 14.33 -13.59
N PHE A 218 6.34 15.01 -13.31
CA PHE A 218 7.39 14.49 -12.41
C PHE A 218 6.90 14.24 -10.97
N PRO A 219 6.11 15.13 -10.32
CA PRO A 219 5.55 14.84 -9.00
C PRO A 219 4.64 13.62 -9.01
N SER A 220 3.74 13.49 -9.99
CA SER A 220 2.85 12.33 -10.14
C SER A 220 3.60 11.03 -10.37
N PHE A 221 4.64 11.05 -11.22
CA PHE A 221 5.53 9.91 -11.42
C PHE A 221 6.23 9.53 -10.12
N ILE A 222 6.88 10.46 -9.42
CA ILE A 222 7.59 10.15 -8.16
C ILE A 222 6.63 9.68 -7.06
N HIS A 223 5.41 10.21 -6.99
CA HIS A 223 4.38 9.69 -6.10
C HIS A 223 4.03 8.24 -6.42
N SER A 224 3.88 7.88 -7.71
CA SER A 224 3.59 6.50 -8.13
C SER A 224 4.67 5.48 -7.73
N GLN A 225 5.93 5.89 -7.70
CA GLN A 225 7.08 5.03 -7.36
C GLN A 225 7.40 4.98 -5.86
N LYS A 226 6.81 5.88 -5.06
CA LYS A 226 7.01 5.95 -3.62
C LYS A 226 5.94 5.17 -2.87
N ARG A 227 5.45 5.72 -1.74
CA ARG A 227 4.60 5.03 -0.79
C ARG A 227 3.16 5.48 -0.97
N ASN A 228 2.23 4.53 -0.88
CA ASN A 228 0.81 4.81 -0.83
C ASN A 228 0.51 5.78 0.34
N PRO A 229 -0.25 6.87 0.11
CA PRO A 229 -0.41 7.93 1.10
C PRO A 229 -1.24 7.53 2.33
N GLN A 230 -1.98 6.42 2.26
CA GLN A 230 -2.76 5.88 3.38
C GLN A 230 -2.02 4.75 4.13
N THR A 231 -1.38 3.82 3.41
CA THR A 231 -0.76 2.63 4.02
C THR A 231 0.73 2.79 4.32
N HIS A 232 1.39 3.78 3.71
CA HIS A 232 2.85 4.01 3.75
C HIS A 232 3.71 2.84 3.21
N LEU A 233 3.09 1.88 2.50
CA LEU A 233 3.76 0.77 1.82
C LEU A 233 4.07 1.12 0.35
N LYS A 234 4.96 0.35 -0.30
CA LYS A 234 5.08 0.37 -1.77
C LYS A 234 3.85 -0.30 -2.39
N ASP A 235 3.43 0.15 -3.57
CA ASP A 235 2.10 -0.12 -4.12
C ASP A 235 2.18 -0.39 -5.64
N ALA A 236 1.89 -1.62 -6.04
CA ALA A 236 2.01 -2.06 -7.45
C ALA A 236 0.90 -1.47 -8.34
N ASP A 237 -0.28 -1.18 -7.79
CA ASP A 237 -1.35 -0.52 -8.55
C ASP A 237 -0.94 0.92 -8.90
N MET A 238 -0.39 1.66 -7.94
CA MET A 238 0.08 3.03 -8.17
C MET A 238 1.17 3.09 -9.24
N VAL A 239 2.19 2.22 -9.17
CA VAL A 239 3.28 2.14 -10.16
C VAL A 239 2.71 1.84 -11.55
N TRP A 240 1.94 0.76 -11.68
CA TRP A 240 1.56 0.25 -13.00
C TRP A 240 0.35 0.95 -13.61
N ASP A 241 -0.57 1.55 -12.85
CA ASP A 241 -1.62 2.39 -13.45
C ASP A 241 -0.98 3.60 -14.14
N PHE A 242 -0.03 4.28 -13.47
CA PHE A 242 0.70 5.40 -14.07
C PHE A 242 1.42 5.00 -15.36
N TRP A 243 2.26 3.95 -15.35
CA TRP A 243 2.96 3.50 -16.57
C TRP A 243 2.01 2.94 -17.65
N SER A 244 0.89 2.33 -17.28
CA SER A 244 -0.09 1.82 -18.26
C SER A 244 -0.93 2.93 -18.91
N LEU A 245 -1.07 4.08 -18.23
CA LEU A 245 -1.71 5.29 -18.75
C LEU A 245 -0.74 6.25 -19.46
N ARG A 246 0.57 6.16 -19.18
CA ARG A 246 1.64 7.01 -19.71
C ARG A 246 2.65 6.19 -20.53
N PRO A 247 2.30 5.73 -21.75
CA PRO A 247 3.16 4.86 -22.55
C PRO A 247 4.51 5.50 -22.93
N GLU A 248 4.70 6.81 -22.78
CA GLU A 248 6.02 7.43 -22.92
C GLU A 248 7.10 6.84 -21.98
N SER A 249 6.70 6.13 -20.92
CA SER A 249 7.63 5.46 -20.01
C SER A 249 8.20 4.14 -20.54
N LEU A 250 7.62 3.54 -21.58
CA LEU A 250 7.94 2.17 -22.04
C LEU A 250 9.44 1.95 -22.31
N HIS A 251 10.14 2.93 -22.87
CA HIS A 251 11.56 2.85 -23.18
C HIS A 251 12.40 2.71 -21.90
N GLN A 252 12.17 3.57 -20.91
CA GLN A 252 12.88 3.55 -19.63
C GLN A 252 12.40 2.42 -18.70
N VAL A 253 11.14 1.99 -18.79
CA VAL A 253 10.66 0.78 -18.10
C VAL A 253 11.39 -0.46 -18.66
N SER A 254 11.54 -0.58 -19.97
CA SER A 254 12.29 -1.68 -20.58
C SER A 254 13.78 -1.68 -20.15
N PHE A 255 14.41 -0.50 -20.06
CA PHE A 255 15.76 -0.39 -19.49
C PHE A 255 15.81 -0.79 -17.99
N LEU A 256 14.84 -0.34 -17.18
CA LEU A 256 14.75 -0.61 -15.75
C LEU A 256 14.54 -2.11 -15.42
N PHE A 257 13.75 -2.82 -16.21
CA PHE A 257 13.49 -4.25 -15.99
C PHE A 257 14.47 -5.18 -16.72
N SER A 258 15.37 -4.65 -17.55
CA SER A 258 16.58 -5.35 -17.98
C SER A 258 17.56 -5.58 -16.82
N ASP A 259 18.62 -6.35 -17.05
CA ASP A 259 19.68 -6.59 -16.05
C ASP A 259 20.32 -5.27 -15.55
N ARG A 260 20.33 -4.21 -16.37
CA ARG A 260 20.89 -2.89 -16.02
C ARG A 260 20.11 -2.12 -14.95
N GLY A 261 18.95 -2.61 -14.52
CA GLY A 261 18.23 -2.10 -13.36
C GLY A 261 18.89 -2.40 -12.01
N ILE A 262 19.85 -3.33 -11.97
CA ILE A 262 20.59 -3.70 -10.75
C ILE A 262 22.10 -3.82 -11.05
N PRO A 263 22.82 -2.68 -11.19
CA PRO A 263 24.26 -2.71 -11.43
C PRO A 263 25.03 -3.26 -10.21
N ASP A 264 26.16 -3.91 -10.49
CA ASP A 264 27.05 -4.47 -9.47
C ASP A 264 27.94 -3.36 -8.85
N GLY A 265 27.41 -2.75 -7.80
CA GLY A 265 27.98 -1.55 -7.19
C GLY A 265 27.92 -0.33 -8.13
N HIS A 266 28.54 0.78 -7.71
CA HIS A 266 28.52 2.02 -8.49
C HIS A 266 29.57 2.07 -9.60
N ARG A 267 30.62 1.25 -9.50
CA ARG A 267 31.79 1.27 -10.40
C ARG A 267 31.54 0.61 -11.76
N HIS A 268 30.55 -0.28 -11.83
CA HIS A 268 30.25 -1.11 -13.01
C HIS A 268 29.02 -0.64 -13.81
N MET A 269 28.67 0.65 -13.72
CA MET A 269 27.63 1.29 -14.54
C MET A 269 28.16 2.51 -15.29
N ASN A 270 27.55 2.81 -16.44
CA ASN A 270 27.76 4.08 -17.15
C ASN A 270 27.01 5.23 -16.45
N GLY A 271 27.37 6.47 -16.78
CA GLY A 271 26.60 7.69 -16.50
C GLY A 271 26.22 8.40 -17.80
N TYR A 272 25.14 9.17 -17.78
CA TYR A 272 24.62 9.92 -18.91
C TYR A 272 24.01 11.23 -18.42
N GLY A 273 24.14 12.32 -19.20
CA GLY A 273 23.39 13.56 -18.95
C GLY A 273 21.88 13.42 -19.24
N SER A 274 21.50 12.38 -20.00
CA SER A 274 20.17 12.01 -20.52
C SER A 274 19.52 13.07 -21.43
N HIS A 275 19.36 14.29 -20.92
CA HIS A 275 18.88 15.44 -21.67
C HIS A 275 19.79 15.80 -22.83
N THR A 276 19.20 16.50 -23.80
CA THR A 276 19.94 17.26 -24.79
C THR A 276 20.40 18.58 -24.16
N PHE A 277 21.66 18.94 -24.34
CA PHE A 277 22.24 20.23 -23.95
C PHE A 277 22.71 20.98 -25.20
N LYS A 278 23.14 22.23 -25.03
CA LYS A 278 23.69 23.09 -26.08
C LYS A 278 25.13 23.46 -25.71
N LEU A 279 26.06 23.27 -26.64
CA LEU A 279 27.44 23.73 -26.52
C LEU A 279 27.62 24.96 -27.41
N VAL A 280 28.37 25.95 -26.93
CA VAL A 280 28.61 27.22 -27.63
C VAL A 280 30.12 27.49 -27.64
N ASN A 281 30.69 27.66 -28.83
CA ASN A 281 32.13 27.89 -28.99
C ASN A 281 32.53 29.37 -28.84
N ALA A 282 33.83 29.66 -28.95
CA ALA A 282 34.37 31.02 -28.77
C ALA A 282 33.85 32.05 -29.80
N TYR A 283 33.34 31.59 -30.95
CA TYR A 283 32.76 32.42 -32.01
C TYR A 283 31.25 32.66 -31.84
N GLY A 284 30.63 32.06 -30.82
CA GLY A 284 29.19 32.12 -30.58
C GLY A 284 28.36 31.09 -31.37
N ASN A 285 29.00 30.23 -32.16
CA ASN A 285 28.31 29.16 -32.87
C ASN A 285 27.85 28.08 -31.87
N ALA A 286 26.60 27.63 -32.01
CA ALA A 286 25.99 26.64 -31.12
C ALA A 286 25.76 25.29 -31.82
N VAL A 287 25.88 24.20 -31.06
CA VAL A 287 25.48 22.84 -31.44
C VAL A 287 24.78 22.15 -30.27
N TYR A 288 23.93 21.16 -30.55
CA TYR A 288 23.34 20.33 -29.50
C TYR A 288 24.24 19.14 -29.14
N CYS A 289 24.15 18.64 -27.91
CA CYS A 289 24.91 17.47 -27.47
C CYS A 289 24.16 16.56 -26.48
N LYS A 290 24.64 15.32 -26.37
CA LYS A 290 24.37 14.38 -25.26
C LYS A 290 25.68 14.04 -24.56
N PHE A 291 25.72 14.08 -23.22
CA PHE A 291 26.89 13.69 -22.43
C PHE A 291 26.84 12.21 -22.01
N HIS A 292 27.98 11.51 -22.10
CA HIS A 292 28.14 10.11 -21.65
C HIS A 292 29.42 9.92 -20.85
N ALA A 293 29.36 9.14 -19.76
CA ALA A 293 30.50 8.62 -19.02
C ALA A 293 30.46 7.08 -19.10
N LYS A 294 31.39 6.46 -19.84
CA LYS A 294 31.45 5.00 -19.97
C LYS A 294 32.36 4.42 -18.89
N THR A 295 31.95 3.36 -18.19
CA THR A 295 32.79 2.77 -17.14
C THR A 295 34.01 2.07 -17.72
N ASP A 296 35.19 2.45 -17.23
CA ASP A 296 36.45 1.82 -17.63
C ASP A 296 36.66 0.47 -16.90
N GLN A 297 35.79 0.13 -15.93
CA GLN A 297 35.77 -1.15 -15.20
C GLN A 297 34.89 -2.22 -15.90
N GLY A 298 34.24 -1.87 -17.01
CA GLY A 298 33.25 -2.72 -17.69
C GLY A 298 31.88 -2.74 -17.00
N ILE A 299 30.83 -2.97 -17.79
CA ILE A 299 29.46 -3.14 -17.28
C ILE A 299 29.32 -4.49 -16.58
N LYS A 300 28.75 -4.49 -15.38
CA LYS A 300 28.39 -5.69 -14.63
C LYS A 300 27.14 -5.42 -13.80
N ASN A 301 26.24 -6.42 -13.74
CA ASN A 301 24.97 -6.37 -13.02
C ASN A 301 24.89 -7.56 -12.05
N LEU A 302 24.01 -7.47 -11.06
CA LEU A 302 23.64 -8.58 -10.18
C LEU A 302 22.46 -9.37 -10.77
N SER A 303 22.33 -10.65 -10.41
CA SER A 303 21.07 -11.37 -10.61
C SER A 303 20.00 -10.87 -9.63
N VAL A 304 18.74 -11.23 -9.82
CA VAL A 304 17.66 -10.81 -8.91
C VAL A 304 17.85 -11.46 -7.53
N GLU A 305 18.27 -12.71 -7.50
CA GLU A 305 18.49 -13.51 -6.29
C GLU A 305 19.66 -12.97 -5.47
N ASP A 306 20.79 -12.64 -6.11
CA ASP A 306 21.93 -12.00 -5.46
C ASP A 306 21.60 -10.60 -4.96
N ALA A 307 20.78 -9.86 -5.72
CA ALA A 307 20.33 -8.52 -5.36
C ALA A 307 19.41 -8.50 -4.14
N GLU A 308 18.42 -9.39 -4.10
CA GLU A 308 17.49 -9.59 -2.97
C GLU A 308 18.24 -10.07 -1.72
N ARG A 309 19.18 -11.02 -1.86
CA ARG A 309 20.06 -11.47 -0.78
C ARG A 309 20.89 -10.32 -0.22
N LEU A 310 21.64 -9.62 -1.07
CA LEU A 310 22.49 -8.49 -0.64
C LEU A 310 21.69 -7.34 -0.04
N ALA A 311 20.44 -7.11 -0.47
CA ALA A 311 19.57 -6.08 0.11
C ALA A 311 19.23 -6.34 1.59
N SER A 312 19.45 -7.57 2.08
CA SER A 312 19.31 -7.97 3.49
C SER A 312 20.65 -8.20 4.21
N GLU A 313 21.66 -8.76 3.53
CA GLU A 313 22.97 -9.08 4.12
C GLU A 313 23.88 -7.86 4.22
N ASP A 314 23.81 -6.95 3.25
CA ASP A 314 24.61 -5.73 3.18
C ASP A 314 23.84 -4.62 2.44
N PRO A 315 22.82 -3.98 3.06
CA PRO A 315 22.02 -2.93 2.41
C PRO A 315 22.86 -1.70 2.00
N ASP A 316 24.11 -1.59 2.44
CA ASP A 316 25.09 -0.56 2.09
C ASP A 316 26.18 -1.07 1.13
N TYR A 317 25.88 -2.10 0.33
CA TYR A 317 26.82 -2.73 -0.61
C TYR A 317 27.51 -1.75 -1.55
N GLY A 318 26.78 -0.79 -2.13
CA GLY A 318 27.32 0.19 -3.08
C GLY A 318 28.20 1.24 -2.41
N LEU A 319 27.80 1.68 -1.20
CA LEU A 319 28.65 2.47 -0.30
C LEU A 319 29.95 1.74 0.05
N ARG A 320 29.85 0.46 0.43
CA ARG A 320 30.99 -0.38 0.87
C ARG A 320 31.96 -0.67 -0.27
N ASP A 321 31.45 -1.05 -1.45
CA ASP A 321 32.25 -1.27 -2.66
C ASP A 321 33.06 -0.02 -3.03
N LEU A 322 32.38 1.12 -3.18
CA LEU A 322 33.03 2.36 -3.59
C LEU A 322 34.10 2.81 -2.58
N TYR A 323 33.78 2.78 -1.29
CA TYR A 323 34.72 3.15 -0.23
C TYR A 323 35.95 2.24 -0.23
N ASN A 324 35.75 0.91 -0.27
CA ASN A 324 36.84 -0.06 -0.20
C ASN A 324 37.69 -0.08 -1.48
N ALA A 325 37.10 0.13 -2.66
CA ALA A 325 37.86 0.26 -3.90
C ALA A 325 38.83 1.45 -3.84
N ILE A 326 38.34 2.64 -3.48
CA ILE A 326 39.17 3.84 -3.34
C ILE A 326 40.19 3.70 -2.21
N ALA A 327 39.80 3.16 -1.05
CA ALA A 327 40.69 2.96 0.10
C ALA A 327 41.80 1.90 -0.12
N ASN A 328 41.67 1.07 -1.17
CA ASN A 328 42.67 0.12 -1.63
C ASN A 328 43.48 0.63 -2.85
N GLY A 329 43.25 1.86 -3.32
CA GLY A 329 43.91 2.41 -4.51
C GLY A 329 43.33 1.91 -5.85
N ASN A 330 42.26 1.10 -5.83
CA ASN A 330 41.53 0.66 -7.02
C ASN A 330 40.54 1.75 -7.46
N PHE A 331 41.08 2.89 -7.87
CA PHE A 331 40.33 4.11 -8.20
C PHE A 331 39.42 3.90 -9.42
N PRO A 332 38.08 3.92 -9.26
CA PRO A 332 37.19 3.75 -10.40
C PRO A 332 37.25 4.98 -11.31
N SER A 333 37.17 4.71 -12.61
CA SER A 333 37.26 5.71 -13.66
C SER A 333 36.25 5.50 -14.78
N TRP A 334 35.96 6.59 -15.49
CA TRP A 334 35.04 6.61 -16.62
C TRP A 334 35.60 7.49 -17.73
N THR A 335 35.65 6.98 -18.95
CA THR A 335 35.94 7.80 -20.13
C THR A 335 34.70 8.63 -20.51
N PHE A 336 34.89 9.95 -20.67
CA PHE A 336 33.84 10.93 -20.93
C PHE A 336 33.75 11.28 -22.41
N TYR A 337 32.54 11.31 -22.95
CA TYR A 337 32.22 11.51 -24.36
C TYR A 337 31.04 12.48 -24.55
N ILE A 338 30.96 13.07 -25.74
CA ILE A 338 29.76 13.74 -26.26
C ILE A 338 29.28 13.10 -27.56
N GLN A 339 27.98 13.04 -27.77
CA GLN A 339 27.39 13.06 -29.13
C GLN A 339 27.16 14.52 -29.51
N VAL A 340 27.26 14.88 -30.79
CA VAL A 340 27.01 16.24 -31.29
C VAL A 340 26.02 16.19 -32.45
N MET A 341 25.05 17.10 -32.45
CA MET A 341 24.01 17.28 -33.46
C MET A 341 23.94 18.77 -33.81
N THR A 342 23.99 19.13 -35.10
CA THR A 342 23.81 20.53 -35.53
C THR A 342 22.33 20.94 -35.47
N PHE A 343 22.03 22.23 -35.63
CA PHE A 343 20.64 22.70 -35.63
C PHE A 343 19.87 22.16 -36.86
N GLU A 344 20.53 22.06 -38.02
CA GLU A 344 19.97 21.50 -39.26
C GLU A 344 19.67 19.99 -39.15
N GLN A 345 20.50 19.27 -38.37
CA GLN A 345 20.25 17.87 -38.02
C GLN A 345 19.11 17.72 -37.00
N ALA A 346 18.92 18.68 -36.10
CA ALA A 346 17.83 18.68 -35.13
C ALA A 346 16.46 18.84 -35.82
N GLU A 347 16.35 19.72 -36.81
CA GLU A 347 15.13 19.91 -37.64
C GLU A 347 14.78 18.68 -38.50
N THR A 348 15.70 17.73 -38.68
CA THR A 348 15.53 16.55 -39.55
C THR A 348 15.64 15.21 -38.82
N PHE A 349 15.78 15.22 -37.48
CA PHE A 349 15.79 14.00 -36.67
C PHE A 349 14.37 13.37 -36.63
N PRO A 350 14.21 12.03 -36.80
CA PRO A 350 12.90 11.39 -36.93
C PRO A 350 12.03 11.39 -35.65
N PHE A 351 12.57 11.90 -34.55
CA PHE A 351 11.85 12.16 -33.30
C PHE A 351 12.18 13.58 -32.85
N ASN A 352 11.43 14.12 -31.89
CA ASN A 352 11.84 15.34 -31.20
C ASN A 352 13.22 15.17 -30.53
N PRO A 353 14.28 15.90 -30.94
CA PRO A 353 15.64 15.72 -30.42
C PRO A 353 15.81 16.19 -28.97
N PHE A 354 14.78 16.83 -28.40
CA PHE A 354 14.70 17.29 -27.02
C PHE A 354 13.77 16.43 -26.14
N ASP A 355 13.23 15.33 -26.68
CA ASP A 355 12.48 14.33 -25.91
C ASP A 355 13.44 13.40 -25.15
N VAL A 356 13.50 13.53 -23.82
CA VAL A 356 14.34 12.68 -22.95
C VAL A 356 13.89 11.21 -22.88
N THR A 357 12.78 10.82 -23.50
CA THR A 357 12.43 9.41 -23.73
C THR A 357 13.13 8.81 -24.95
N LYS A 358 13.91 9.60 -25.70
CA LYS A 358 14.63 9.19 -26.92
C LYS A 358 16.14 9.22 -26.78
N VAL A 359 16.81 8.24 -27.39
CA VAL A 359 18.26 8.24 -27.64
C VAL A 359 18.58 8.82 -29.02
N TRP A 360 19.80 9.32 -29.20
CA TRP A 360 20.37 9.54 -30.52
C TRP A 360 21.16 8.29 -30.91
N PRO A 361 20.84 7.58 -32.02
CA PRO A 361 21.54 6.35 -32.38
C PRO A 361 23.03 6.57 -32.60
N HIS A 362 23.89 5.75 -31.97
CA HIS A 362 25.35 5.91 -32.09
C HIS A 362 25.89 5.73 -33.52
N ARG A 363 25.12 5.10 -34.42
CA ARG A 363 25.47 4.93 -35.84
C ARG A 363 25.50 6.27 -36.58
N ASP A 364 24.50 7.11 -36.31
CA ASP A 364 24.28 8.36 -37.02
C ASP A 364 24.89 9.55 -36.23
N TYR A 365 24.98 9.40 -34.89
CA TYR A 365 25.60 10.36 -33.97
C TYR A 365 26.67 9.66 -33.11
N PRO A 366 27.91 9.48 -33.62
CA PRO A 366 28.96 8.75 -32.92
C PRO A 366 29.44 9.45 -31.63
N LEU A 367 30.01 8.66 -30.72
CA LEU A 367 30.61 9.15 -29.48
C LEU A 367 31.99 9.79 -29.76
N ILE A 368 32.09 11.09 -29.54
CA ILE A 368 33.34 11.86 -29.59
C ILE A 368 33.97 11.84 -28.19
N PRO A 369 35.20 11.32 -27.99
CA PRO A 369 35.87 11.34 -26.70
C PRO A 369 36.24 12.78 -26.30
N VAL A 370 36.31 13.03 -24.98
CA VAL A 370 36.58 14.37 -24.41
C VAL A 370 37.59 14.30 -23.28
N GLY A 371 37.42 13.35 -22.34
CA GLY A 371 38.23 13.30 -21.13
C GLY A 371 38.09 12.01 -20.33
N LYS A 372 38.67 11.97 -19.14
CA LYS A 372 38.59 10.86 -18.20
C LYS A 372 38.24 11.39 -16.80
N ILE A 373 37.31 10.72 -16.15
CA ILE A 373 36.90 10.91 -14.76
C ILE A 373 37.65 9.89 -13.91
N VAL A 374 38.24 10.30 -12.79
CA VAL A 374 38.88 9.40 -11.81
C VAL A 374 38.44 9.78 -10.40
N LEU A 375 37.94 8.82 -9.63
CA LEU A 375 37.61 8.98 -8.21
C LEU A 375 38.70 8.36 -7.34
N ASN A 376 39.40 9.18 -6.56
CA ASN A 376 40.57 8.79 -5.80
C ASN A 376 40.58 9.22 -4.32
N ARG A 377 39.52 9.87 -3.83
CA ARG A 377 39.37 10.26 -2.43
C ARG A 377 37.96 9.97 -1.91
N ASN A 378 37.86 9.23 -0.82
CA ASN A 378 36.62 9.08 -0.05
C ASN A 378 36.27 10.38 0.68
N PRO A 379 35.00 10.59 1.09
CA PRO A 379 34.67 11.60 2.08
C PRO A 379 35.35 11.28 3.43
N VAL A 380 35.72 12.32 4.16
CA VAL A 380 36.17 12.25 5.55
C VAL A 380 34.95 12.22 6.49
N ASN A 381 33.92 13.02 6.19
CA ASN A 381 32.63 12.98 6.89
C ASN A 381 31.46 12.89 5.88
N TYR A 382 30.73 11.77 5.89
CA TYR A 382 29.62 11.53 4.96
C TYR A 382 28.53 12.62 5.02
N PHE A 383 28.17 13.10 6.22
CA PHE A 383 27.09 14.08 6.35
C PHE A 383 27.46 15.44 5.76
N ALA A 384 28.67 15.93 6.04
CA ALA A 384 29.18 17.19 5.53
C ALA A 384 29.53 17.17 4.04
N GLU A 385 30.11 16.07 3.54
CA GLU A 385 30.63 15.96 2.17
C GLU A 385 29.69 15.26 1.17
N VAL A 386 28.71 14.47 1.63
CA VAL A 386 27.82 13.69 0.75
C VAL A 386 26.35 14.00 1.00
N GLU A 387 25.90 14.12 2.25
CA GLU A 387 24.49 14.41 2.50
C GLU A 387 24.13 15.88 2.24
N GLN A 388 24.96 16.82 2.72
CA GLN A 388 24.80 18.24 2.41
C GLN A 388 25.21 18.64 0.97
N LEU A 389 25.71 17.70 0.16
CA LEU A 389 26.10 17.95 -1.23
C LEU A 389 24.87 18.28 -2.10
N ALA A 390 24.96 19.40 -2.83
CA ALA A 390 23.93 19.94 -3.71
C ALA A 390 24.45 20.00 -5.15
N PHE A 391 23.67 19.53 -6.11
CA PHE A 391 23.98 19.62 -7.54
C PHE A 391 22.78 20.23 -8.27
N ASP A 392 22.97 21.31 -9.02
CA ASP A 392 21.87 22.01 -9.68
C ASP A 392 22.08 22.06 -11.20
N PRO A 393 21.19 21.48 -12.04
CA PRO A 393 21.34 21.53 -13.49
C PRO A 393 21.40 22.95 -14.09
N SER A 394 21.05 23.98 -13.33
CA SER A 394 21.23 25.39 -13.68
C SER A 394 22.69 25.88 -13.58
N ASN A 395 23.56 25.18 -12.85
CA ASN A 395 24.97 25.51 -12.71
C ASN A 395 25.71 25.07 -13.99
N MET A 396 25.66 25.91 -15.02
CA MET A 396 26.38 25.72 -16.28
C MET A 396 27.32 26.91 -16.55
N PRO A 397 28.64 26.70 -16.74
CA PRO A 397 29.59 27.76 -17.05
C PRO A 397 29.47 28.21 -18.52
N PRO A 398 29.95 29.43 -18.88
CA PRO A 398 29.82 29.97 -20.23
C PRO A 398 30.35 29.01 -21.31
N GLY A 399 29.48 28.64 -22.26
CA GLY A 399 29.78 27.64 -23.29
C GLY A 399 28.99 26.34 -23.15
N ILE A 400 28.38 26.08 -21.99
CA ILE A 400 27.39 25.02 -21.79
C ILE A 400 26.06 25.69 -21.45
N GLU A 401 24.99 25.32 -22.15
CA GLU A 401 23.65 25.90 -22.01
C GLU A 401 22.57 24.81 -22.09
N PRO A 402 21.36 25.02 -21.54
CA PRO A 402 20.25 24.08 -21.70
C PRO A 402 19.70 24.08 -23.13
N SER A 403 19.05 22.97 -23.50
CA SER A 403 18.20 22.88 -24.70
C SER A 403 16.71 23.13 -24.36
N PRO A 404 15.80 23.19 -25.36
CA PRO A 404 14.35 23.25 -25.14
C PRO A 404 13.70 22.01 -24.50
N ASP A 405 14.48 20.99 -24.08
CA ASP A 405 14.00 19.78 -23.39
C ASP A 405 13.14 20.15 -22.18
N LYS A 406 11.83 19.87 -22.25
CA LYS A 406 10.84 20.27 -21.24
C LYS A 406 11.17 19.71 -19.84
N MET A 407 11.78 18.53 -19.76
CA MET A 407 12.19 17.94 -18.49
C MET A 407 13.42 18.68 -17.94
N LEU A 408 14.41 18.99 -18.78
CA LEU A 408 15.56 19.79 -18.37
C LEU A 408 15.12 21.17 -17.87
N GLN A 409 14.24 21.86 -18.60
CA GLN A 409 13.72 23.19 -18.23
C GLN A 409 13.08 23.21 -16.83
N GLY A 410 12.26 22.19 -16.48
CA GLY A 410 11.71 22.07 -15.13
C GLY A 410 12.78 21.79 -14.05
N ARG A 411 13.84 21.05 -14.39
CA ARG A 411 14.96 20.77 -13.47
C ARG A 411 15.81 22.01 -13.17
N LEU A 412 15.88 23.00 -14.09
CA LEU A 412 16.58 24.27 -13.84
C LEU A 412 15.99 25.04 -12.64
N PHE A 413 14.67 24.96 -12.43
CA PHE A 413 13.99 25.51 -11.26
C PHE A 413 14.11 24.59 -10.04
N SER A 414 13.78 23.30 -10.20
CA SER A 414 13.49 22.42 -9.06
C SER A 414 14.65 22.11 -8.14
N TYR A 415 15.90 22.11 -8.63
CA TYR A 415 17.07 21.77 -7.79
C TYR A 415 17.47 22.95 -6.87
N PRO A 416 17.69 24.18 -7.38
CA PRO A 416 17.94 25.33 -6.50
C PRO A 416 16.80 25.61 -5.51
N ASP A 417 15.55 25.30 -5.87
CA ASP A 417 14.40 25.41 -4.97
C ASP A 417 14.48 24.39 -3.81
N THR A 418 14.57 23.09 -4.12
CA THR A 418 14.62 22.04 -3.08
C THR A 418 15.87 22.15 -2.19
N HIS A 419 17.00 22.67 -2.71
CA HIS A 419 18.19 22.94 -1.89
C HIS A 419 17.98 24.08 -0.88
N ARG A 420 17.28 25.17 -1.25
CA ARG A 420 16.94 26.25 -0.30
C ARG A 420 16.04 25.77 0.84
N HIS A 421 15.17 24.79 0.58
CA HIS A 421 14.38 24.12 1.63
C HIS A 421 15.23 23.17 2.47
N ARG A 422 15.95 22.24 1.83
CA ARG A 422 16.66 21.13 2.48
C ARG A 422 17.89 21.55 3.31
N LEU A 423 18.59 22.59 2.85
CA LEU A 423 19.88 23.03 3.39
C LEU A 423 19.88 24.51 3.81
N GLY A 424 18.78 25.23 3.58
CA GLY A 424 18.66 26.66 3.83
C GLY A 424 19.10 27.53 2.63
N PRO A 425 18.77 28.84 2.63
CA PRO A 425 19.03 29.74 1.51
C PRO A 425 20.51 29.82 1.09
N ASN A 426 21.43 29.74 2.05
CA ASN A 426 22.88 29.86 1.85
C ASN A 426 23.58 28.52 1.58
N TYR A 427 22.89 27.49 1.06
CA TYR A 427 23.48 26.16 0.84
C TYR A 427 24.76 26.13 -0.02
N LEU A 428 24.98 27.14 -0.87
CA LEU A 428 26.22 27.31 -1.66
C LEU A 428 27.43 27.77 -0.82
N GLN A 429 27.23 28.29 0.40
CA GLN A 429 28.31 28.60 1.32
C GLN A 429 28.86 27.34 2.03
N ILE A 430 28.07 26.25 2.09
CA ILE A 430 28.50 24.97 2.68
C ILE A 430 29.77 24.49 1.93
N PRO A 431 30.86 24.10 2.64
CA PRO A 431 32.19 23.94 2.01
C PRO A 431 32.24 23.05 0.77
N VAL A 432 31.45 21.96 0.73
CA VAL A 432 31.44 21.03 -0.41
C VAL A 432 30.65 21.56 -1.63
N ASN A 433 29.75 22.52 -1.41
CA ASN A 433 28.96 23.17 -2.47
C ASN A 433 29.64 24.43 -3.01
N CYS A 434 30.50 25.07 -2.20
CA CYS A 434 31.20 26.29 -2.55
C CYS A 434 32.01 26.15 -3.84
N PRO A 435 31.87 27.07 -4.83
CA PRO A 435 32.68 27.11 -6.04
C PRO A 435 34.09 27.69 -5.74
N TYR A 436 34.85 27.04 -4.86
CA TYR A 436 36.13 27.51 -4.30
C TYR A 436 37.26 27.73 -5.34
N ARG A 437 37.02 27.35 -6.60
CA ARG A 437 37.92 27.58 -7.76
C ARG A 437 37.63 28.89 -8.50
N ALA A 438 36.54 29.57 -8.18
CA ALA A 438 36.13 30.85 -8.74
C ALA A 438 36.00 31.93 -7.65
N ARG A 439 36.10 33.20 -8.03
CA ARG A 439 35.87 34.33 -7.12
C ARG A 439 34.39 34.70 -7.10
N LEU A 440 33.71 34.46 -5.98
CA LEU A 440 32.36 34.99 -5.74
C LEU A 440 32.40 36.51 -5.51
N ALA A 441 31.61 37.25 -6.28
CA ALA A 441 31.43 38.69 -6.16
C ALA A 441 30.07 39.08 -6.78
N HIS A 442 29.07 39.42 -5.96
CA HIS A 442 27.69 39.65 -6.40
C HIS A 442 26.86 40.47 -5.39
N TYR A 443 25.66 40.88 -5.79
CA TYR A 443 24.81 41.78 -4.99
C TYR A 443 23.88 41.10 -3.98
N GLN A 444 23.78 39.76 -3.97
CA GLN A 444 23.09 39.01 -2.91
C GLN A 444 23.79 39.19 -1.55
N ARG A 445 23.02 39.19 -0.46
CA ARG A 445 23.45 39.37 0.94
C ARG A 445 22.57 38.54 1.90
N ASP A 446 23.04 38.42 3.14
CA ASP A 446 22.29 37.99 4.32
C ASP A 446 21.79 36.53 4.23
N GLY A 447 20.55 36.26 4.64
CA GLY A 447 19.95 34.93 4.70
C GLY A 447 20.36 34.11 5.93
N PHE A 448 19.59 33.04 6.21
CA PHE A 448 19.86 32.11 7.30
C PHE A 448 21.22 31.41 7.09
N MET A 449 21.99 31.25 8.17
CA MET A 449 23.35 30.69 8.16
C MET A 449 24.28 31.29 7.10
N CYS A 450 24.38 32.63 7.05
CA CYS A 450 25.52 33.28 6.42
C CYS A 450 26.78 33.01 7.27
N ILE A 451 27.75 32.28 6.69
CA ILE A 451 28.98 31.82 7.36
C ILE A 451 30.26 32.45 6.79
N THR A 452 30.13 33.28 5.74
CA THR A 452 31.18 34.14 5.20
C THR A 452 31.10 35.55 5.79
N ASP A 453 31.99 36.44 5.36
CA ASP A 453 31.98 37.88 5.68
C ASP A 453 30.79 38.65 5.08
N ASN A 454 29.85 37.97 4.41
CA ASN A 454 28.73 38.57 3.67
C ASN A 454 29.19 39.56 2.57
N GLN A 455 30.42 39.42 2.06
CA GLN A 455 31.11 40.38 1.18
C GLN A 455 31.35 41.76 1.82
N GLY A 456 31.30 41.85 3.16
CA GLY A 456 31.63 43.03 3.94
C GLY A 456 30.84 44.29 3.54
N GLY A 457 31.53 45.42 3.54
CA GLY A 457 30.95 46.73 3.20
C GLY A 457 30.78 47.02 1.70
N ALA A 458 30.90 46.03 0.82
CA ALA A 458 30.77 46.24 -0.62
C ALA A 458 29.31 46.62 -1.01
N PRO A 459 29.10 47.48 -2.04
CA PRO A 459 27.76 47.84 -2.52
C PRO A 459 26.86 46.62 -2.78
N ASN A 460 25.59 46.74 -2.38
CA ASN A 460 24.58 45.67 -2.48
C ASN A 460 23.49 45.94 -3.54
N TYR A 461 23.72 46.91 -4.45
CA TYR A 461 22.81 47.25 -5.56
C TYR A 461 23.57 47.48 -6.87
N TYR A 462 22.89 47.29 -7.99
CA TYR A 462 23.43 47.42 -9.35
C TYR A 462 22.44 48.13 -10.28
N PRO A 463 22.88 49.04 -11.18
CA PRO A 463 24.24 49.60 -11.25
C PRO A 463 24.57 50.50 -10.06
N ASN A 464 25.86 50.74 -9.81
CA ASN A 464 26.34 51.66 -8.77
C ASN A 464 27.60 52.42 -9.23
N SER A 465 27.86 53.58 -8.62
CA SER A 465 29.05 54.40 -8.92
C SER A 465 30.21 54.17 -7.94
N PHE A 466 30.22 53.03 -7.23
CA PHE A 466 31.11 52.76 -6.10
C PHE A 466 32.02 51.55 -6.33
N THR A 467 32.34 51.25 -7.60
CA THR A 467 33.25 50.16 -8.02
C THR A 467 32.85 48.77 -7.49
N GLY A 468 31.55 48.48 -7.47
CA GLY A 468 31.05 47.12 -7.24
C GLY A 468 31.35 46.15 -8.40
N PRO A 469 30.93 44.88 -8.29
CA PRO A 469 31.05 43.89 -9.38
C PRO A 469 30.26 44.27 -10.65
N GLU A 470 30.90 44.17 -11.81
CA GLU A 470 30.33 44.51 -13.14
C GLU A 470 30.00 43.26 -13.97
N ASP A 471 29.10 43.39 -14.97
CA ASP A 471 28.78 42.30 -15.89
C ASP A 471 29.94 41.95 -16.85
N GLN A 472 29.90 40.76 -17.44
CA GLN A 472 30.93 40.27 -18.36
C GLN A 472 30.29 39.93 -19.72
N PRO A 473 30.34 40.84 -20.71
CA PRO A 473 29.64 40.64 -21.99
C PRO A 473 30.02 39.38 -22.77
N ALA A 474 31.23 38.84 -22.60
CA ALA A 474 31.67 37.59 -23.22
C ALA A 474 31.01 36.33 -22.64
N SER A 475 30.43 36.44 -21.44
CA SER A 475 29.72 35.36 -20.74
C SER A 475 28.24 35.27 -21.11
N LYS A 476 27.72 36.20 -21.93
CA LYS A 476 26.31 36.22 -22.36
C LYS A 476 25.94 34.96 -23.15
N GLU A 477 24.68 34.57 -22.97
CA GLU A 477 24.06 33.37 -23.50
C GLU A 477 23.86 33.46 -25.02
N SER A 478 23.94 32.32 -25.70
CA SER A 478 23.69 32.24 -27.15
C SER A 478 22.22 32.47 -27.49
N ARG A 479 21.98 33.40 -28.41
CA ARG A 479 20.63 33.76 -28.89
C ARG A 479 20.03 32.61 -29.70
N ILE A 480 18.78 32.25 -29.40
CA ILE A 480 17.95 31.35 -30.20
C ILE A 480 16.80 32.17 -30.79
N CYS A 481 16.51 31.98 -32.09
CA CYS A 481 15.25 32.41 -32.69
C CYS A 481 14.24 31.27 -32.58
N THR A 482 12.99 31.58 -32.24
CA THR A 482 11.91 30.59 -32.07
C THR A 482 10.58 31.17 -32.53
N SER A 483 9.65 30.30 -32.95
CA SER A 483 8.34 30.68 -33.48
C SER A 483 7.26 29.67 -33.09
N GLY A 484 6.16 30.15 -32.52
CA GLY A 484 4.98 29.35 -32.17
C GLY A 484 4.12 30.02 -31.09
N ASP A 485 2.90 29.53 -30.89
CA ASP A 485 2.00 30.02 -29.85
C ASP A 485 2.49 29.65 -28.44
N VAL A 486 2.30 30.53 -27.46
CA VAL A 486 2.61 30.23 -26.05
C VAL A 486 1.46 29.42 -25.44
N GLN A 487 1.51 28.09 -25.60
CA GLN A 487 0.49 27.17 -25.10
C GLN A 487 1.06 25.85 -24.56
N ARG A 488 0.21 25.06 -23.88
CA ARG A 488 0.58 23.76 -23.29
C ARG A 488 0.48 22.65 -24.35
N PHE A 489 1.41 22.62 -25.30
CA PHE A 489 1.45 21.58 -26.35
C PHE A 489 1.52 20.17 -25.76
N ASN A 490 0.52 19.35 -26.10
CA ASN A 490 0.42 17.95 -25.68
C ASN A 490 1.44 17.08 -26.45
N SER A 491 2.33 16.43 -25.70
CA SER A 491 3.35 15.52 -26.24
C SER A 491 3.01 14.03 -26.09
N SER A 492 1.73 13.68 -25.85
CA SER A 492 1.26 12.28 -25.90
C SER A 492 1.07 11.73 -27.32
N VAL A 493 1.25 12.57 -28.34
CA VAL A 493 1.19 12.20 -29.78
C VAL A 493 2.56 11.88 -30.37
N GLU A 494 3.64 12.19 -29.64
CA GLU A 494 5.01 11.78 -29.94
C GLU A 494 5.13 10.24 -29.83
N ASP A 495 6.04 9.63 -30.60
CA ASP A 495 6.30 8.19 -30.55
C ASP A 495 6.61 7.68 -29.13
N ASN A 496 6.17 6.46 -28.84
CA ASN A 496 6.40 5.77 -27.56
C ASN A 496 6.91 4.33 -27.75
N ILE A 497 7.17 3.91 -28.99
CA ILE A 497 7.28 2.50 -29.39
C ILE A 497 8.56 2.23 -30.18
N SER A 498 8.89 3.01 -31.21
CA SER A 498 9.92 2.63 -32.19
C SER A 498 11.27 2.32 -31.55
N GLN A 499 11.80 3.22 -30.71
CA GLN A 499 13.09 2.97 -30.03
C GLN A 499 13.00 1.91 -28.92
N VAL A 500 11.80 1.58 -28.44
CA VAL A 500 11.58 0.49 -27.48
C VAL A 500 11.63 -0.87 -28.20
N GLN A 501 11.11 -0.91 -29.43
CA GLN A 501 11.23 -2.06 -30.32
C GLN A 501 12.69 -2.26 -30.73
N ASP A 502 13.42 -1.21 -31.12
CA ASP A 502 14.87 -1.26 -31.37
C ASP A 502 15.63 -1.81 -30.15
N PHE A 503 15.31 -1.35 -28.94
CA PHE A 503 15.93 -1.86 -27.72
C PHE A 503 15.63 -3.36 -27.49
N PHE A 504 14.38 -3.79 -27.66
CA PHE A 504 13.98 -5.19 -27.45
C PHE A 504 14.57 -6.14 -28.52
N VAL A 505 14.58 -5.73 -29.79
CA VAL A 505 14.92 -6.59 -30.95
C VAL A 505 16.40 -6.53 -31.32
N GLU A 506 17.02 -5.35 -31.30
CA GLU A 506 18.39 -5.15 -31.81
C GLU A 506 19.45 -4.99 -30.69
N VAL A 507 19.05 -4.58 -29.47
CA VAL A 507 20.00 -4.34 -28.36
C VAL A 507 20.06 -5.48 -27.35
N LEU A 508 18.94 -6.16 -27.08
CA LEU A 508 18.88 -7.30 -26.16
C LEU A 508 18.98 -8.64 -26.88
N ASN A 509 19.76 -9.57 -26.31
CA ASN A 509 19.75 -10.98 -26.72
C ASN A 509 18.55 -11.74 -26.11
N GLU A 510 18.31 -12.97 -26.58
CA GLU A 510 17.10 -13.73 -26.21
C GLU A 510 17.00 -14.03 -24.70
N GLU A 511 18.10 -14.32 -24.02
CA GLU A 511 18.07 -14.52 -22.56
C GLU A 511 17.77 -13.22 -21.81
N GLU A 512 18.29 -12.08 -22.28
CA GLU A 512 17.99 -10.76 -21.72
C GLU A 512 16.52 -10.39 -21.94
N ARG A 513 15.90 -10.77 -23.07
CA ARG A 513 14.46 -10.61 -23.32
C ARG A 513 13.62 -11.49 -22.40
N MET A 514 14.01 -12.75 -22.21
CA MET A 514 13.36 -13.65 -21.26
C MET A 514 13.40 -13.08 -19.84
N ARG A 515 14.59 -12.66 -19.36
CA ARG A 515 14.76 -12.02 -18.05
C ARG A 515 13.93 -10.73 -17.96
N LEU A 516 13.92 -9.87 -18.98
CA LEU A 516 13.11 -8.65 -19.02
C LEU A 516 11.60 -8.94 -18.86
N CYS A 517 11.06 -9.91 -19.62
CA CYS A 517 9.65 -10.32 -19.52
C CYS A 517 9.31 -10.88 -18.13
N GLU A 518 10.18 -11.72 -17.57
CA GLU A 518 10.02 -12.28 -16.23
C GLU A 518 10.11 -11.21 -15.14
N ASN A 519 11.10 -10.31 -15.22
CA ASN A 519 11.28 -9.19 -14.28
C ASN A 519 10.05 -8.28 -14.25
N ILE A 520 9.47 -7.96 -15.41
CA ILE A 520 8.22 -7.18 -15.50
C ILE A 520 7.06 -7.96 -14.87
N ALA A 521 6.83 -9.21 -15.28
CA ALA A 521 5.72 -10.01 -14.78
C ALA A 521 5.82 -10.28 -13.26
N ASN A 522 7.03 -10.43 -12.72
CA ASN A 522 7.30 -10.64 -11.30
C ASN A 522 6.94 -9.42 -10.43
N HIS A 523 6.85 -8.21 -10.99
CA HIS A 523 6.36 -7.02 -10.29
C HIS A 523 4.90 -6.65 -10.68
N LEU A 524 4.51 -6.91 -11.93
CA LEU A 524 3.19 -6.60 -12.47
C LEU A 524 2.10 -7.56 -11.97
N LYS A 525 2.46 -8.78 -11.53
CA LYS A 525 1.52 -9.77 -10.96
C LYS A 525 0.72 -9.26 -9.76
N ASP A 526 1.29 -8.33 -8.98
CA ASP A 526 0.71 -7.84 -7.72
C ASP A 526 -0.20 -6.62 -7.93
N ALA A 527 -0.28 -6.08 -9.16
CA ALA A 527 -1.25 -5.07 -9.56
C ALA A 527 -2.57 -5.72 -10.05
N GLN A 528 -3.69 -5.00 -10.00
CA GLN A 528 -4.99 -5.49 -10.41
C GLN A 528 -5.05 -5.91 -11.88
N ILE A 529 -5.84 -6.95 -12.18
CA ILE A 529 -5.96 -7.58 -13.51
C ILE A 529 -6.30 -6.59 -14.64
N PHE A 530 -7.00 -5.48 -14.35
CA PHE A 530 -7.28 -4.46 -15.39
C PHE A 530 -6.03 -3.62 -15.73
N ILE A 531 -5.17 -3.35 -14.74
CA ILE A 531 -3.88 -2.67 -14.92
C ILE A 531 -2.91 -3.61 -15.64
N GLN A 532 -2.84 -4.88 -15.23
CA GLN A 532 -2.07 -5.93 -15.94
C GLN A 532 -2.40 -5.94 -17.43
N LYS A 533 -3.69 -5.96 -17.80
CA LYS A 533 -4.14 -5.94 -19.20
C LYS A 533 -3.78 -4.65 -19.95
N LYS A 534 -3.82 -3.48 -19.30
CA LYS A 534 -3.38 -2.21 -19.90
C LYS A 534 -1.87 -2.21 -20.17
N ALA A 535 -1.07 -2.59 -19.18
CA ALA A 535 0.38 -2.66 -19.31
C ALA A 535 0.79 -3.67 -20.39
N VAL A 536 0.23 -4.89 -20.37
CA VAL A 536 0.47 -5.93 -21.40
C VAL A 536 0.08 -5.44 -22.80
N LYS A 537 -1.05 -4.73 -22.96
CA LYS A 537 -1.40 -4.11 -24.26
C LYS A 537 -0.30 -3.17 -24.74
N ASN A 538 0.19 -2.28 -23.89
CA ASN A 538 1.24 -1.33 -24.26
C ASN A 538 2.56 -2.06 -24.65
N PHE A 539 2.87 -3.22 -24.05
CA PHE A 539 4.02 -4.03 -24.48
C PHE A 539 3.77 -4.81 -25.78
N MET A 540 2.55 -5.28 -26.05
CA MET A 540 2.16 -5.82 -27.37
C MET A 540 2.20 -4.76 -28.47
N ASP A 541 1.89 -3.49 -28.16
CA ASP A 541 2.03 -2.38 -29.09
C ASP A 541 3.50 -2.11 -29.46
N VAL A 542 4.45 -2.50 -28.59
CA VAL A 542 5.91 -2.44 -28.87
C VAL A 542 6.37 -3.65 -29.68
N HIS A 543 6.06 -4.87 -29.22
CA HIS A 543 6.32 -6.09 -29.98
C HIS A 543 5.38 -7.22 -29.53
N PRO A 544 4.77 -8.00 -30.45
CA PRO A 544 3.87 -9.09 -30.09
C PRO A 544 4.47 -10.06 -29.07
N ASP A 545 5.72 -10.50 -29.28
CA ASP A 545 6.39 -11.46 -28.40
C ASP A 545 6.74 -10.87 -27.02
N TYR A 546 6.94 -9.55 -26.93
CA TYR A 546 7.24 -8.87 -25.66
C TYR A 546 6.00 -8.87 -24.76
N GLY A 547 4.85 -8.43 -25.30
CA GLY A 547 3.57 -8.51 -24.59
C GLY A 547 3.13 -9.95 -24.30
N ALA A 548 3.31 -10.87 -25.25
CA ALA A 548 2.97 -12.29 -25.08
C ALA A 548 3.86 -12.98 -24.02
N GLY A 549 5.16 -12.69 -23.98
CA GLY A 549 6.08 -13.21 -22.97
C GLY A 549 5.69 -12.77 -21.55
N ILE A 550 5.39 -11.49 -21.36
CA ILE A 550 4.89 -10.96 -20.08
C ILE A 550 3.55 -11.62 -19.71
N GLN A 551 2.59 -11.70 -20.64
CA GLN A 551 1.29 -12.32 -20.42
C GLN A 551 1.43 -13.80 -20.02
N ALA A 552 2.33 -14.56 -20.65
CA ALA A 552 2.60 -15.95 -20.31
C ALA A 552 3.21 -16.14 -18.91
N HIS A 553 3.96 -15.18 -18.37
CA HIS A 553 4.42 -15.21 -16.97
C HIS A 553 3.32 -14.76 -16.01
N LEU A 554 2.53 -13.73 -16.36
CA LEU A 554 1.37 -13.30 -15.58
C LEU A 554 0.31 -14.40 -15.46
N ASP A 555 0.04 -15.17 -16.52
CA ASP A 555 -0.93 -16.27 -16.46
C ASP A 555 -0.47 -17.41 -15.55
N LYS A 556 0.84 -17.71 -15.51
CA LYS A 556 1.41 -18.64 -14.52
C LYS A 556 1.20 -18.12 -13.09
N HIS A 557 1.44 -16.83 -12.84
CA HIS A 557 1.25 -16.21 -11.52
C HIS A 557 -0.22 -16.12 -11.12
N ASN A 558 -1.11 -15.69 -12.02
CA ASN A 558 -2.55 -15.60 -11.78
C ASN A 558 -3.20 -16.99 -11.60
N ALA A 559 -2.71 -18.03 -12.29
CA ALA A 559 -3.11 -19.41 -12.06
C ALA A 559 -2.59 -19.96 -10.72
N LYS A 560 -1.37 -19.58 -10.31
CA LYS A 560 -0.86 -19.86 -8.95
C LYS A 560 -1.64 -19.12 -7.88
N ALA A 561 -2.05 -17.87 -8.09
CA ALA A 561 -2.87 -17.10 -7.16
C ALA A 561 -4.26 -17.73 -6.97
N LYS A 562 -4.89 -18.21 -8.06
CA LYS A 562 -6.12 -19.04 -8.01
C LYS A 562 -5.94 -20.42 -7.38
N ARG A 563 -4.69 -20.86 -7.15
CA ARG A 563 -4.33 -22.09 -6.42
C ARG A 563 -3.75 -21.81 -5.04
N LYS A 564 -3.59 -20.54 -4.64
CA LYS A 564 -3.21 -20.20 -3.27
C LYS A 564 -4.42 -20.54 -2.41
N GLU A 565 -4.23 -21.52 -1.53
CA GLU A 565 -5.33 -22.21 -0.85
C GLU A 565 -6.18 -21.24 -0.03
N ALA A 566 -7.46 -21.55 0.12
CA ALA A 566 -8.26 -20.89 1.15
C ALA A 566 -7.61 -21.18 2.50
N ASP A 567 -7.47 -20.16 3.36
CA ASP A 567 -6.79 -20.30 4.65
C ASP A 567 -7.34 -21.51 5.41
N CYS A 568 -6.42 -22.36 5.88
CA CYS A 568 -6.81 -23.55 6.63
C CYS A 568 -7.50 -23.09 7.93
N LEU A 569 -8.81 -23.32 8.00
CA LEU A 569 -9.63 -22.97 9.15
C LEU A 569 -9.04 -23.59 10.42
N THR A 570 -8.98 -22.83 11.51
CA THR A 570 -8.48 -23.33 12.80
C THR A 570 -9.47 -23.11 13.93
N THR A 571 -9.34 -23.91 14.99
CA THR A 571 -9.97 -23.63 16.29
C THR A 571 -9.34 -22.41 16.97
N GLY A 572 -9.91 -21.94 18.08
CA GLY A 572 -9.29 -20.87 18.89
C GLY A 572 -7.88 -21.21 19.43
N ALA A 573 -7.45 -22.48 19.35
CA ALA A 573 -6.12 -22.96 19.70
C ALA A 573 -5.18 -23.17 18.50
N GLY A 574 -5.57 -22.75 17.28
CA GLY A 574 -4.75 -22.87 16.07
C GLY A 574 -4.71 -24.27 15.44
N ILE A 575 -5.62 -25.18 15.83
CA ILE A 575 -5.66 -26.56 15.30
C ILE A 575 -6.45 -26.59 13.99
N PRO A 576 -5.92 -27.12 12.88
CA PRO A 576 -6.62 -27.28 11.61
C PRO A 576 -7.98 -27.99 11.70
N VAL A 577 -8.97 -27.44 10.99
CA VAL A 577 -10.36 -27.92 10.90
C VAL A 577 -10.61 -28.43 9.48
N ALA A 578 -10.82 -29.74 9.35
CA ALA A 578 -10.97 -30.41 8.04
C ALA A 578 -12.38 -30.28 7.43
N ASP A 579 -13.41 -30.07 8.25
CA ASP A 579 -14.78 -29.78 7.83
C ASP A 579 -15.40 -28.78 8.82
N LYS A 580 -16.16 -27.81 8.31
CA LYS A 580 -16.89 -26.78 9.07
C LYS A 580 -18.38 -26.72 8.69
N LEU A 581 -18.87 -27.63 7.84
CA LEU A 581 -20.26 -27.66 7.37
C LEU A 581 -21.09 -28.74 8.08
N ASN A 582 -20.45 -29.69 8.78
CA ASN A 582 -21.09 -30.84 9.41
C ASN A 582 -20.55 -31.07 10.84
N VAL A 583 -21.43 -31.41 11.80
CA VAL A 583 -21.03 -31.91 13.12
C VAL A 583 -20.55 -33.37 13.09
N LEU A 584 -19.63 -33.72 13.99
CA LEU A 584 -19.23 -35.11 14.20
C LEU A 584 -20.41 -35.95 14.73
N THR A 585 -20.81 -36.96 13.98
CA THR A 585 -21.98 -37.82 14.24
C THR A 585 -21.63 -39.30 14.14
N VAL A 586 -22.43 -40.17 14.78
CA VAL A 586 -22.27 -41.64 14.68
C VAL A 586 -22.81 -42.15 13.33
N GLY A 587 -22.12 -41.81 12.26
CA GLY A 587 -22.54 -42.06 10.88
C GLY A 587 -23.72 -41.19 10.41
N PRO A 588 -24.14 -41.29 9.13
CA PRO A 588 -24.94 -40.26 8.44
C PRO A 588 -26.36 -39.98 8.97
N ARG A 589 -26.81 -40.68 10.01
CA ARG A 589 -28.09 -40.46 10.72
C ARG A 589 -27.96 -40.69 12.25
N GLY A 590 -26.75 -40.72 12.78
CA GLY A 590 -26.49 -40.94 14.20
C GLY A 590 -26.68 -39.67 15.05
N PRO A 591 -26.61 -39.79 16.38
CA PRO A 591 -26.51 -38.61 17.26
C PRO A 591 -25.21 -37.84 17.02
N LEU A 592 -25.26 -36.53 17.28
CA LEU A 592 -24.12 -35.64 17.46
C LEU A 592 -23.27 -36.12 18.64
N LEU A 593 -21.95 -36.07 18.50
CA LEU A 593 -21.00 -36.45 19.55
C LEU A 593 -20.45 -35.22 20.28
N VAL A 594 -20.71 -35.11 21.58
CA VAL A 594 -20.27 -33.97 22.43
C VAL A 594 -18.74 -33.87 22.55
N GLN A 595 -18.02 -34.91 22.13
CA GLN A 595 -16.56 -34.87 21.98
C GLN A 595 -16.07 -34.08 20.74
N ASP A 596 -16.99 -33.52 19.94
CA ASP A 596 -16.67 -32.58 18.87
C ASP A 596 -16.18 -31.26 19.48
N VAL A 597 -14.86 -31.13 19.57
CA VAL A 597 -14.20 -29.96 20.15
C VAL A 597 -14.42 -28.71 19.28
N VAL A 598 -14.55 -28.86 17.96
CA VAL A 598 -14.74 -27.73 17.03
C VAL A 598 -16.14 -27.15 17.21
N PHE A 599 -17.16 -28.01 17.22
CA PHE A 599 -18.54 -27.63 17.53
C PHE A 599 -18.67 -27.00 18.92
N THR A 600 -17.98 -27.57 19.93
CA THR A 600 -18.03 -27.05 21.30
C THR A 600 -17.37 -25.68 21.43
N ASP A 601 -16.25 -25.43 20.73
CA ASP A 601 -15.54 -24.13 20.71
C ASP A 601 -16.37 -23.06 19.98
N GLU A 602 -16.91 -23.37 18.78
CA GLU A 602 -17.78 -22.44 18.03
C GLU A 602 -19.04 -22.04 18.82
N MET A 603 -19.74 -23.00 19.43
CA MET A 603 -20.93 -22.74 20.25
C MET A 603 -20.59 -21.94 21.51
N ALA A 604 -19.50 -22.28 22.20
CA ALA A 604 -19.07 -21.55 23.39
C ALA A 604 -18.58 -20.13 23.08
N HIS A 605 -18.11 -19.87 21.86
CA HIS A 605 -17.79 -18.52 21.38
C HIS A 605 -19.06 -17.72 21.03
N PHE A 606 -20.00 -18.33 20.29
CA PHE A 606 -21.27 -17.70 19.91
C PHE A 606 -22.08 -17.21 21.13
N ASP A 607 -22.21 -18.05 22.17
CA ASP A 607 -22.90 -17.69 23.42
C ASP A 607 -22.21 -16.55 24.21
N ARG A 608 -21.00 -16.14 23.81
CA ARG A 608 -20.18 -15.09 24.46
C ARG A 608 -19.89 -13.88 23.57
N GLU A 609 -20.30 -13.90 22.29
CA GLU A 609 -19.96 -12.89 21.27
C GLU A 609 -20.54 -11.49 21.59
N ARG A 610 -21.54 -11.39 22.47
CA ARG A 610 -22.11 -10.10 22.95
C ARG A 610 -22.40 -10.13 24.46
N ILE A 611 -21.96 -9.10 25.18
CA ILE A 611 -22.26 -8.82 26.59
C ILE A 611 -22.57 -7.31 26.70
N PRO A 612 -23.61 -6.88 27.44
CA PRO A 612 -24.54 -7.66 28.26
C PRO A 612 -25.88 -8.02 27.58
N GLU A 613 -26.06 -7.71 26.28
CA GLU A 613 -27.30 -8.04 25.55
C GLU A 613 -27.31 -9.49 25.03
N ARG A 614 -28.49 -10.11 25.07
CA ARG A 614 -28.75 -11.46 24.58
C ARG A 614 -28.58 -11.54 23.06
N VAL A 615 -27.66 -12.38 22.57
CA VAL A 615 -27.32 -12.51 21.13
C VAL A 615 -28.54 -12.74 20.23
N VAL A 616 -29.50 -13.56 20.69
CA VAL A 616 -30.72 -13.94 19.97
C VAL A 616 -31.96 -13.89 20.87
N HIS A 617 -33.13 -13.65 20.28
CA HIS A 617 -34.40 -13.46 21.01
C HIS A 617 -34.32 -12.35 22.08
N ALA A 618 -33.57 -11.26 21.85
CA ALA A 618 -33.44 -10.16 22.80
C ALA A 618 -34.80 -9.48 23.03
N LYS A 619 -35.48 -9.06 21.96
CA LYS A 619 -36.86 -8.53 22.05
C LYS A 619 -37.90 -9.66 22.18
N GLY A 620 -38.87 -9.48 23.08
CA GLY A 620 -39.98 -10.41 23.26
C GLY A 620 -40.92 -10.04 24.41
N ALA A 621 -42.08 -10.70 24.47
CA ALA A 621 -43.14 -10.50 25.46
C ALA A 621 -43.51 -11.80 26.18
N GLY A 622 -43.80 -11.73 27.49
CA GLY A 622 -44.11 -12.88 28.34
C GLY A 622 -45.58 -12.96 28.77
N ALA A 623 -46.05 -14.17 29.06
CA ALA A 623 -47.32 -14.45 29.72
C ALA A 623 -47.20 -15.70 30.61
N SER A 624 -48.02 -15.77 31.67
CA SER A 624 -48.12 -16.94 32.55
C SER A 624 -49.56 -17.47 32.56
N GLY A 625 -49.70 -18.78 32.71
CA GLY A 625 -50.97 -19.51 32.71
C GLY A 625 -50.77 -20.96 33.12
N TYR A 626 -51.55 -21.87 32.54
CA TYR A 626 -51.38 -23.31 32.71
C TYR A 626 -51.57 -24.05 31.38
N PHE A 627 -50.89 -25.18 31.23
CA PHE A 627 -51.20 -26.22 30.26
C PHE A 627 -52.25 -27.16 30.85
N GLU A 628 -53.15 -27.69 30.03
CA GLU A 628 -54.19 -28.64 30.44
C GLU A 628 -54.18 -29.86 29.50
N VAL A 629 -54.05 -31.06 30.07
CA VAL A 629 -54.08 -32.31 29.32
C VAL A 629 -55.49 -32.55 28.81
N THR A 630 -55.70 -32.49 27.49
CA THR A 630 -57.02 -32.65 26.87
C THR A 630 -57.31 -34.06 26.36
N HIS A 631 -56.27 -34.89 26.19
CA HIS A 631 -56.35 -36.23 25.62
C HIS A 631 -55.30 -37.12 26.31
N ASP A 632 -55.61 -38.41 26.50
CA ASP A 632 -54.69 -39.37 27.11
C ASP A 632 -53.55 -39.74 26.15
N ILE A 633 -52.31 -39.71 26.65
CA ILE A 633 -51.10 -40.15 25.93
C ILE A 633 -50.20 -41.07 26.78
N THR A 634 -50.71 -41.58 27.91
CA THR A 634 -49.93 -42.43 28.86
C THR A 634 -49.36 -43.69 28.20
N THR A 635 -50.01 -44.19 27.15
CA THR A 635 -49.52 -45.27 26.27
C THR A 635 -48.16 -44.97 25.63
N TYR A 636 -47.82 -43.69 25.46
CA TYR A 636 -46.63 -43.20 24.74
C TYR A 636 -45.66 -42.39 25.59
N CYS A 637 -46.13 -41.75 26.67
CA CYS A 637 -45.29 -40.95 27.57
C CYS A 637 -45.62 -41.20 29.05
N LYS A 638 -44.61 -41.51 29.86
CA LYS A 638 -44.74 -41.69 31.32
C LYS A 638 -44.54 -40.42 32.16
N ALA A 639 -44.38 -39.24 31.54
CA ALA A 639 -44.09 -38.01 32.27
C ALA A 639 -45.35 -37.48 32.97
N LYS A 640 -45.26 -37.14 34.28
CA LYS A 640 -46.43 -36.73 35.09
C LYS A 640 -47.19 -35.50 34.56
N VAL A 641 -46.57 -34.68 33.71
CA VAL A 641 -47.21 -33.54 33.02
C VAL A 641 -48.33 -33.98 32.04
N PHE A 642 -48.36 -35.26 31.65
CA PHE A 642 -49.35 -35.84 30.73
C PHE A 642 -50.17 -37.00 31.35
N GLU A 643 -50.16 -37.13 32.68
CA GLU A 643 -50.62 -38.32 33.42
C GLU A 643 -52.11 -38.66 33.29
N HIS A 644 -52.99 -37.67 33.18
CA HIS A 644 -54.43 -37.87 33.02
C HIS A 644 -55.11 -36.65 32.40
N ILE A 645 -56.24 -36.86 31.72
CA ILE A 645 -57.06 -35.80 31.14
C ILE A 645 -57.59 -34.88 32.26
N GLY A 646 -57.57 -33.57 32.00
CA GLY A 646 -57.92 -32.52 32.96
C GLY A 646 -56.77 -32.08 33.87
N LYS A 647 -55.61 -32.76 33.87
CA LYS A 647 -54.46 -32.33 34.67
C LYS A 647 -53.97 -30.97 34.21
N ARG A 648 -53.86 -30.02 35.15
CA ARG A 648 -53.35 -28.67 34.91
C ARG A 648 -51.93 -28.51 35.45
N THR A 649 -51.03 -28.01 34.62
CA THR A 649 -49.63 -27.75 34.96
C THR A 649 -49.33 -26.26 34.75
N PRO A 650 -48.90 -25.52 35.80
CA PRO A 650 -48.53 -24.10 35.64
C PRO A 650 -47.44 -23.94 34.60
N MET A 651 -47.51 -22.88 33.79
CA MET A 651 -46.49 -22.58 32.78
C MET A 651 -46.29 -21.09 32.55
N ALA A 652 -45.08 -20.74 32.11
CA ALA A 652 -44.76 -19.45 31.51
C ALA A 652 -44.48 -19.65 30.02
N ILE A 653 -44.85 -18.67 29.19
CA ILE A 653 -44.50 -18.60 27.77
C ILE A 653 -43.94 -17.22 27.43
N ARG A 654 -42.87 -17.19 26.64
CA ARG A 654 -42.28 -15.97 26.06
C ARG A 654 -42.30 -16.07 24.54
N PHE A 655 -42.93 -15.10 23.89
CA PHE A 655 -42.81 -14.87 22.45
C PHE A 655 -41.67 -13.88 22.17
N SER A 656 -41.09 -13.94 20.98
CA SER A 656 -39.87 -13.19 20.64
C SER A 656 -39.64 -13.06 19.14
N THR A 657 -38.84 -12.07 18.74
CA THR A 657 -38.28 -11.92 17.40
C THR A 657 -36.93 -12.63 17.39
N VAL A 658 -36.74 -13.66 16.56
CA VAL A 658 -35.63 -14.64 16.72
C VAL A 658 -34.26 -13.98 16.58
N ALA A 659 -34.02 -13.20 15.53
CA ALA A 659 -32.79 -12.42 15.38
C ALA A 659 -32.94 -10.95 15.83
N GLY A 660 -33.99 -10.66 16.61
CA GLY A 660 -34.31 -9.30 17.04
C GLY A 660 -33.55 -8.87 18.30
N GLU A 661 -32.58 -7.98 18.11
CA GLU A 661 -32.06 -7.09 19.17
C GLU A 661 -33.19 -6.27 19.81
N SER A 662 -32.98 -5.75 21.01
CA SER A 662 -33.96 -5.00 21.81
C SER A 662 -34.70 -3.88 21.05
N GLY A 663 -34.02 -3.16 20.18
CA GLY A 663 -34.59 -2.07 19.35
C GLY A 663 -35.38 -2.49 18.11
N SER A 664 -35.52 -3.79 17.83
CA SER A 664 -36.09 -4.28 16.55
C SER A 664 -37.61 -4.02 16.44
N ALA A 665 -38.10 -3.63 15.26
CA ALA A 665 -39.53 -3.42 15.04
C ALA A 665 -40.31 -4.75 14.88
N ASP A 666 -41.51 -4.84 15.47
CA ASP A 666 -42.31 -6.07 15.51
C ASP A 666 -42.94 -6.46 14.16
N THR A 667 -42.78 -5.61 13.15
CA THR A 667 -43.23 -5.80 11.76
C THR A 667 -42.12 -6.29 10.81
N VAL A 668 -40.88 -6.49 11.28
CA VAL A 668 -39.77 -6.99 10.45
C VAL A 668 -40.01 -8.45 10.04
N ARG A 669 -39.75 -8.79 8.76
CA ARG A 669 -39.76 -10.18 8.24
C ARG A 669 -38.59 -10.97 8.83
N ASP A 670 -38.83 -11.57 9.99
CA ASP A 670 -37.92 -12.41 10.79
C ASP A 670 -38.77 -13.51 11.45
N PRO A 671 -38.25 -14.72 11.75
CA PRO A 671 -39.04 -15.73 12.46
C PRO A 671 -39.51 -15.22 13.83
N ARG A 672 -40.68 -15.69 14.26
CA ARG A 672 -41.21 -15.43 15.60
C ARG A 672 -41.01 -16.66 16.46
N GLY A 673 -40.15 -16.56 17.46
CA GLY A 673 -39.80 -17.65 18.37
C GLY A 673 -40.71 -17.68 19.60
N PHE A 674 -40.99 -18.86 20.11
CA PHE A 674 -41.63 -19.06 21.41
C PHE A 674 -40.81 -19.99 22.29
N ALA A 675 -40.79 -19.71 23.59
CA ALA A 675 -40.19 -20.54 24.62
C ALA A 675 -41.20 -20.72 25.75
N MET A 676 -41.49 -21.97 26.11
CA MET A 676 -42.40 -22.36 27.17
C MET A 676 -41.62 -23.05 28.30
N LYS A 677 -41.96 -22.73 29.54
CA LYS A 677 -41.46 -23.38 30.76
C LYS A 677 -42.65 -23.95 31.52
N PHE A 678 -42.71 -25.27 31.62
CA PHE A 678 -43.68 -26.00 32.45
C PHE A 678 -43.09 -26.19 33.84
N TYR A 679 -43.84 -25.82 34.88
CA TYR A 679 -43.45 -26.01 36.28
C TYR A 679 -44.09 -27.30 36.79
N THR A 680 -43.28 -28.35 37.00
CA THR A 680 -43.75 -29.69 37.40
C THR A 680 -43.06 -30.19 38.66
N GLU A 681 -43.71 -31.09 39.38
CA GLU A 681 -43.18 -31.72 40.62
C GLU A 681 -41.89 -32.51 40.38
N ASP A 682 -41.70 -33.07 39.18
CA ASP A 682 -40.50 -33.82 38.79
C ASP A 682 -39.38 -32.91 38.24
N GLY A 683 -39.57 -31.59 38.30
CA GLY A 683 -38.67 -30.58 37.75
C GLY A 683 -39.31 -29.71 36.65
N ASN A 684 -38.63 -28.61 36.30
CA ASN A 684 -39.09 -27.72 35.23
C ASN A 684 -38.71 -28.29 33.85
N TRP A 685 -39.66 -28.36 32.93
CA TRP A 685 -39.40 -28.75 31.53
C TRP A 685 -39.56 -27.55 30.60
N ASP A 686 -38.62 -27.37 29.68
CA ASP A 686 -38.64 -26.28 28.69
C ASP A 686 -38.87 -26.82 27.27
N LEU A 687 -39.73 -26.12 26.51
CA LEU A 687 -40.05 -26.40 25.11
C LEU A 687 -39.86 -25.12 24.29
N VAL A 688 -39.05 -25.20 23.24
CA VAL A 688 -38.78 -24.08 22.32
C VAL A 688 -39.25 -24.40 20.90
N GLY A 689 -39.66 -23.35 20.19
CA GLY A 689 -40.18 -23.43 18.83
C GLY A 689 -40.27 -22.07 18.17
N ASN A 690 -40.84 -22.03 16.96
CA ASN A 690 -41.05 -20.79 16.20
C ASN A 690 -42.27 -20.91 15.27
N ASN A 691 -42.60 -19.85 14.53
CA ASN A 691 -43.75 -19.83 13.60
C ASN A 691 -43.50 -20.51 12.25
N THR A 692 -42.33 -21.12 12.03
CA THR A 692 -41.94 -21.72 10.74
C THR A 692 -41.88 -23.25 10.85
N PRO A 693 -42.50 -24.03 9.93
CA PRO A 693 -42.59 -25.49 10.05
C PRO A 693 -41.27 -26.23 9.83
N ILE A 694 -40.26 -25.55 9.26
CA ILE A 694 -38.93 -26.05 8.96
C ILE A 694 -37.93 -24.96 9.38
N PHE A 695 -36.77 -25.36 9.89
CA PHE A 695 -35.68 -24.47 10.31
C PHE A 695 -34.64 -24.31 9.19
N PHE A 696 -34.12 -23.11 9.02
CA PHE A 696 -33.24 -22.69 7.92
C PHE A 696 -31.82 -23.31 7.94
N ILE A 697 -31.49 -24.04 9.00
CA ILE A 697 -30.23 -24.78 9.18
C ILE A 697 -30.55 -26.27 9.38
N ARG A 698 -29.74 -27.12 8.75
CA ARG A 698 -29.74 -28.58 8.95
C ARG A 698 -28.71 -29.04 9.98
N ASP A 699 -27.57 -28.38 10.05
CA ASP A 699 -26.41 -28.74 10.89
C ASP A 699 -25.90 -27.53 11.68
N ALA A 700 -25.66 -27.71 12.97
CA ALA A 700 -25.34 -26.60 13.87
C ALA A 700 -23.99 -25.91 13.58
N MET A 701 -23.09 -26.54 12.82
CA MET A 701 -21.83 -25.92 12.37
C MET A 701 -22.02 -24.87 11.26
N LEU A 702 -23.17 -24.85 10.58
CA LEU A 702 -23.47 -23.86 9.52
C LEU A 702 -23.76 -22.48 10.11
N ARG A 703 -22.72 -21.74 10.54
CA ARG A 703 -22.83 -20.41 11.18
C ARG A 703 -23.78 -19.47 10.42
N ASN A 704 -24.98 -19.21 10.97
CA ASN A 704 -25.85 -18.16 10.46
C ASN A 704 -25.30 -16.80 10.91
N PRO A 705 -25.10 -15.82 10.01
CA PRO A 705 -24.83 -14.43 10.36
C PRO A 705 -26.07 -13.72 10.95
N GLN A 706 -26.67 -14.24 12.03
CA GLN A 706 -27.83 -13.62 12.70
C GLN A 706 -27.51 -12.23 13.25
N THR A 707 -26.23 -12.00 13.58
CA THR A 707 -25.66 -10.70 13.93
C THR A 707 -25.74 -9.65 12.80
N HIS A 708 -26.01 -10.05 11.55
CA HIS A 708 -25.96 -9.21 10.35
C HIS A 708 -27.17 -9.30 9.40
N LEU A 709 -28.33 -9.80 9.86
CA LEU A 709 -29.60 -9.76 9.09
C LEU A 709 -30.11 -8.35 8.71
N LYS A 710 -29.37 -7.30 9.08
CA LYS A 710 -29.55 -5.90 8.66
C LYS A 710 -28.84 -5.55 7.34
N ASP A 711 -27.84 -6.32 6.91
CA ASP A 711 -27.23 -6.17 5.58
C ASP A 711 -27.85 -7.20 4.61
N PRO A 712 -28.60 -6.75 3.59
CA PRO A 712 -29.12 -7.64 2.56
C PRO A 712 -28.04 -8.47 1.86
N ASN A 713 -26.81 -7.98 1.73
CA ASN A 713 -25.73 -8.73 1.07
C ASN A 713 -25.33 -9.96 1.88
N MET A 714 -25.00 -9.79 3.16
CA MET A 714 -24.63 -10.92 4.03
C MET A 714 -25.77 -11.93 4.19
N ALA A 715 -27.01 -11.45 4.33
CA ALA A 715 -28.19 -12.32 4.44
C ALA A 715 -28.42 -13.13 3.15
N TRP A 716 -28.40 -12.50 1.97
CA TRP A 716 -28.65 -13.19 0.71
C TRP A 716 -27.46 -13.99 0.18
N ASP A 717 -26.21 -13.64 0.51
CA ASP A 717 -25.06 -14.50 0.18
C ASP A 717 -25.19 -15.82 0.94
N PHE A 718 -25.46 -15.79 2.25
CA PHE A 718 -25.76 -16.99 3.05
C PHE A 718 -26.97 -17.78 2.51
N TRP A 719 -28.13 -17.15 2.30
CA TRP A 719 -29.32 -17.85 1.79
C TRP A 719 -29.16 -18.39 0.36
N SER A 720 -28.31 -17.77 -0.47
CA SER A 720 -28.01 -18.27 -1.82
C SER A 720 -26.89 -19.33 -1.86
N LEU A 721 -26.16 -19.52 -0.76
CA LEU A 721 -25.20 -20.61 -0.58
C LEU A 721 -25.82 -21.85 0.10
N CYS A 722 -26.93 -21.69 0.83
CA CYS A 722 -27.64 -22.76 1.55
C CYS A 722 -29.07 -22.98 0.98
N PRO A 723 -29.26 -23.82 -0.06
CA PRO A 723 -30.56 -24.04 -0.72
C PRO A 723 -31.68 -24.53 0.21
N GLU A 724 -31.35 -25.21 1.31
CA GLU A 724 -32.30 -25.65 2.34
C GLU A 724 -33.04 -24.46 2.99
N SER A 725 -32.40 -23.29 3.07
CA SER A 725 -32.99 -22.07 3.64
C SER A 725 -34.14 -21.51 2.79
N LEU A 726 -34.23 -21.86 1.51
CA LEU A 726 -35.24 -21.34 0.57
C LEU A 726 -36.67 -21.65 1.02
N HIS A 727 -36.91 -22.74 1.76
CA HIS A 727 -38.24 -23.02 2.33
C HIS A 727 -38.66 -21.93 3.31
N GLN A 728 -37.75 -21.54 4.21
CA GLN A 728 -38.05 -20.58 5.26
C GLN A 728 -38.05 -19.14 4.72
N VAL A 729 -37.18 -18.82 3.75
CA VAL A 729 -37.26 -17.55 3.00
C VAL A 729 -38.61 -17.44 2.27
N SER A 730 -39.04 -18.49 1.55
CA SER A 730 -40.35 -18.51 0.88
C SER A 730 -41.51 -18.26 1.86
N PHE A 731 -41.46 -18.86 3.06
CA PHE A 731 -42.47 -18.63 4.09
C PHE A 731 -42.42 -17.21 4.66
N LEU A 732 -41.25 -16.70 5.05
CA LEU A 732 -41.06 -15.37 5.66
C LEU A 732 -41.42 -14.20 4.74
N PHE A 733 -41.18 -14.35 3.43
CA PHE A 733 -41.51 -13.33 2.43
C PHE A 733 -42.91 -13.49 1.82
N SER A 734 -43.66 -14.52 2.22
CA SER A 734 -45.11 -14.62 1.94
C SER A 734 -45.92 -13.74 2.88
N ASP A 735 -47.20 -13.53 2.57
CA ASP A 735 -48.13 -12.82 3.46
C ASP A 735 -48.50 -13.66 4.71
N ARG A 736 -48.10 -14.94 4.77
CA ARG A 736 -48.27 -15.84 5.92
C ARG A 736 -47.07 -15.81 6.89
N GLY A 737 -45.98 -15.12 6.54
CA GLY A 737 -44.71 -15.15 7.28
C GLY A 737 -44.67 -14.30 8.56
N ILE A 738 -45.44 -13.21 8.62
CA ILE A 738 -45.60 -12.35 9.79
C ILE A 738 -47.00 -12.62 10.39
N PRO A 739 -47.13 -13.06 11.65
CA PRO A 739 -48.43 -13.21 12.29
C PRO A 739 -49.02 -11.86 12.69
N ASP A 740 -50.35 -11.74 12.63
CA ASP A 740 -51.12 -10.58 13.11
C ASP A 740 -51.12 -10.51 14.66
N GLY A 741 -49.96 -10.21 15.22
CA GLY A 741 -49.65 -10.30 16.64
C GLY A 741 -49.53 -11.73 17.17
N HIS A 742 -48.94 -11.87 18.37
CA HIS A 742 -48.70 -13.18 19.00
C HIS A 742 -49.99 -13.99 19.30
N ARG A 743 -51.17 -13.34 19.29
CA ARG A 743 -52.46 -14.02 19.52
C ARG A 743 -52.89 -14.98 18.41
N HIS A 744 -52.36 -14.76 17.20
CA HIS A 744 -52.69 -15.51 15.98
C HIS A 744 -51.49 -16.32 15.45
N MET A 745 -50.43 -16.42 16.25
CA MET A 745 -49.24 -17.21 15.93
C MET A 745 -49.51 -18.71 16.09
N ASN A 746 -49.44 -19.45 14.99
CA ASN A 746 -49.17 -20.89 15.04
C ASN A 746 -47.67 -21.10 15.34
N GLY A 747 -47.37 -22.10 16.15
CA GLY A 747 -46.02 -22.48 16.54
C GLY A 747 -45.73 -23.95 16.23
N TYR A 748 -44.49 -24.21 15.80
CA TYR A 748 -43.94 -25.53 15.55
C TYR A 748 -42.76 -25.73 16.51
N GLY A 749 -42.69 -26.87 17.19
CA GLY A 749 -41.54 -27.23 18.00
C GLY A 749 -40.33 -27.47 17.10
N SER A 750 -39.20 -26.83 17.38
CA SER A 750 -38.02 -26.84 16.49
C SER A 750 -37.38 -28.23 16.33
N HIS A 751 -37.71 -29.18 17.19
CA HIS A 751 -37.02 -30.47 17.32
C HIS A 751 -38.01 -31.64 17.35
N THR A 752 -37.53 -32.82 16.98
CA THR A 752 -38.23 -34.09 17.17
C THR A 752 -37.90 -34.64 18.55
N PHE A 753 -38.92 -34.90 19.37
CA PHE A 753 -38.77 -35.39 20.74
C PHE A 753 -39.00 -36.90 20.80
N LYS A 754 -38.27 -37.59 21.68
CA LYS A 754 -38.45 -39.01 21.97
C LYS A 754 -39.34 -39.16 23.22
N LEU A 755 -40.61 -39.51 23.02
CA LEU A 755 -41.48 -39.91 24.13
C LEU A 755 -41.15 -41.34 24.53
N VAL A 756 -41.21 -41.64 25.83
CA VAL A 756 -40.95 -42.97 26.39
C VAL A 756 -42.08 -43.31 27.36
N ASN A 757 -42.69 -44.48 27.18
CA ASN A 757 -43.80 -44.94 28.04
C ASN A 757 -43.30 -45.69 29.29
N ALA A 758 -44.23 -46.16 30.11
CA ALA A 758 -43.92 -46.85 31.37
C ALA A 758 -43.04 -48.10 31.18
N TYR A 759 -43.18 -48.78 30.05
CA TYR A 759 -42.48 -50.03 29.71
C TYR A 759 -41.11 -49.81 29.03
N GLY A 760 -40.69 -48.55 28.82
CA GLY A 760 -39.44 -48.22 28.14
C GLY A 760 -39.52 -48.19 26.61
N ASN A 761 -40.68 -48.56 26.02
CA ASN A 761 -40.93 -48.38 24.60
C ASN A 761 -40.96 -46.89 24.27
N ALA A 762 -40.46 -46.52 23.08
CA ALA A 762 -40.26 -45.12 22.71
C ALA A 762 -40.76 -44.82 21.30
N VAL A 763 -41.32 -43.63 21.13
CA VAL A 763 -41.82 -43.09 19.85
C VAL A 763 -41.27 -41.69 19.63
N TYR A 764 -41.09 -41.30 18.37
CA TYR A 764 -40.64 -39.97 17.99
C TYR A 764 -41.82 -39.09 17.56
N CYS A 765 -41.89 -37.87 18.07
CA CYS A 765 -42.96 -36.91 17.74
C CYS A 765 -42.40 -35.50 17.51
N LYS A 766 -43.21 -34.64 16.87
CA LYS A 766 -43.01 -33.18 16.87
C LYS A 766 -44.18 -32.53 17.59
N PHE A 767 -43.92 -31.50 18.38
CA PHE A 767 -44.96 -30.71 19.02
C PHE A 767 -45.47 -29.61 18.08
N HIS A 768 -46.80 -29.42 18.03
CA HIS A 768 -47.46 -28.36 17.28
C HIS A 768 -48.34 -27.55 18.26
N VAL A 769 -48.29 -26.23 18.14
CA VAL A 769 -49.00 -25.27 19.01
C VAL A 769 -49.89 -24.40 18.12
N LYS A 770 -51.21 -24.63 18.14
CA LYS A 770 -52.17 -23.76 17.43
C LYS A 770 -52.69 -22.68 18.37
N GLY A 771 -52.29 -21.43 18.12
CA GLY A 771 -52.62 -20.30 18.98
C GLY A 771 -54.04 -19.75 18.78
N ARG A 772 -54.83 -19.72 19.86
CA ARG A 772 -55.87 -18.71 20.10
C ARG A 772 -55.72 -18.22 21.53
N LEU A 773 -55.27 -16.99 21.71
CA LEU A 773 -55.10 -16.36 23.02
C LEU A 773 -56.40 -15.68 23.45
N PHE A 774 -57.11 -16.30 24.38
CA PHE A 774 -58.39 -15.83 24.90
C PHE A 774 -58.22 -14.87 26.08
N SER A 775 -59.04 -13.83 26.13
CA SER A 775 -59.24 -12.98 27.31
C SER A 775 -60.65 -13.19 27.87
N TYR A 776 -60.75 -13.49 29.16
CA TYR A 776 -62.02 -13.62 29.88
C TYR A 776 -62.25 -12.40 30.79
N ARG A 777 -63.49 -12.15 31.22
CA ARG A 777 -63.82 -11.26 32.34
C ARG A 777 -64.39 -12.12 33.47
N ASP A 778 -64.06 -11.81 34.72
CA ASP A 778 -64.79 -12.40 35.84
C ASP A 778 -66.25 -11.89 35.90
N THR A 779 -67.04 -12.47 36.79
CA THR A 779 -68.45 -12.13 37.01
C THR A 779 -68.68 -10.76 37.67
N HIS A 780 -67.62 -10.04 38.06
CA HIS A 780 -67.69 -8.74 38.71
C HIS A 780 -67.11 -7.61 37.85
N GLY A 781 -66.63 -7.92 36.64
CA GLY A 781 -66.28 -6.95 35.60
C GLY A 781 -64.92 -6.28 35.75
N HIS A 782 -64.12 -6.65 36.76
CA HIS A 782 -62.78 -6.10 36.95
C HIS A 782 -61.79 -6.65 35.89
N ARG A 783 -60.93 -5.78 35.35
CA ARG A 783 -59.81 -6.21 34.51
C ARG A 783 -58.62 -6.60 35.37
N LEU A 784 -58.58 -7.86 35.81
CA LEU A 784 -57.37 -8.52 36.30
C LEU A 784 -56.90 -9.55 35.26
N GLY A 785 -55.60 -9.58 34.97
CA GLY A 785 -55.02 -10.55 34.03
C GLY A 785 -54.90 -11.93 34.68
N PRO A 786 -55.28 -13.00 33.97
CA PRO A 786 -54.26 -13.75 33.22
C PRO A 786 -54.67 -14.11 31.78
N ASN A 787 -53.70 -14.54 30.97
CA ASN A 787 -53.94 -14.97 29.58
C ASN A 787 -53.95 -16.51 29.50
N TYR A 788 -55.00 -17.08 28.91
CA TYR A 788 -55.15 -18.53 28.75
C TYR A 788 -54.63 -18.97 27.37
N LEU A 789 -53.91 -20.09 27.32
CA LEU A 789 -53.41 -20.71 26.09
C LEU A 789 -53.74 -22.22 26.11
N GLN A 790 -54.76 -22.62 25.35
CA GLN A 790 -54.96 -24.04 25.05
C GLN A 790 -53.98 -24.49 23.96
N ILE A 791 -53.37 -25.66 24.14
CA ILE A 791 -52.43 -26.24 23.18
C ILE A 791 -53.01 -27.57 22.68
N PRO A 792 -53.72 -27.58 21.53
CA PRO A 792 -54.26 -28.79 20.95
C PRO A 792 -53.14 -29.58 20.24
N VAL A 793 -52.65 -30.63 20.89
CA VAL A 793 -51.65 -31.56 20.33
C VAL A 793 -52.34 -32.50 19.33
N ASN A 794 -52.55 -32.00 18.11
CA ASN A 794 -53.07 -32.79 16.98
C ASN A 794 -51.93 -33.27 16.07
N CYS A 795 -52.11 -34.46 15.49
CA CYS A 795 -51.22 -35.04 14.48
C CYS A 795 -52.05 -35.88 13.47
N PRO A 796 -51.71 -35.94 12.17
CA PRO A 796 -52.39 -36.76 11.13
C PRO A 796 -51.65 -38.07 10.82
N TYR A 797 -52.16 -39.07 10.07
CA TYR A 797 -53.53 -39.42 9.65
C TYR A 797 -53.53 -40.89 9.16
N ARG A 798 -54.63 -41.64 9.30
CA ARG A 798 -54.99 -42.78 8.41
C ARG A 798 -56.52 -42.85 8.20
N THR A 799 -56.96 -43.66 7.25
CA THR A 799 -58.25 -43.52 6.53
C THR A 799 -59.48 -44.16 7.18
N ARG A 800 -60.63 -43.46 7.06
CA ARG A 800 -62.07 -43.89 6.98
C ARG A 800 -62.38 -45.35 7.38
N VAL A 801 -63.37 -45.66 8.24
CA VAL A 801 -64.84 -45.36 8.25
C VAL A 801 -65.35 -45.62 9.71
N ALA A 802 -66.35 -44.99 10.36
CA ALA A 802 -67.34 -43.91 10.10
C ALA A 802 -67.80 -43.22 11.42
N ASN A 803 -68.70 -42.24 11.30
CA ASN A 803 -69.62 -41.61 12.27
C ASN A 803 -69.69 -42.17 13.72
N TYR A 804 -69.30 -41.34 14.71
CA TYR A 804 -70.29 -40.60 15.52
C TYR A 804 -69.67 -39.31 16.11
N GLN A 805 -70.33 -38.68 17.09
CA GLN A 805 -70.07 -37.32 17.55
C GLN A 805 -68.90 -37.17 18.55
N ARG A 806 -68.33 -35.95 18.55
CA ARG A 806 -67.50 -35.29 19.57
C ARG A 806 -66.04 -35.75 19.77
N ASP A 807 -65.26 -34.73 20.13
CA ASP A 807 -63.94 -34.72 20.77
C ASP A 807 -62.77 -35.36 20.00
N GLY A 808 -61.54 -35.01 20.38
CA GLY A 808 -60.37 -35.08 19.51
C GLY A 808 -59.56 -36.37 19.61
N LEU A 809 -58.63 -36.55 18.65
CA LEU A 809 -57.70 -37.68 18.60
C LEU A 809 -56.33 -37.26 18.04
N MET A 810 -55.28 -37.95 18.51
CA MET A 810 -53.90 -37.81 18.04
C MET A 810 -53.55 -38.82 16.95
N CYS A 811 -52.38 -38.63 16.32
CA CYS A 811 -51.64 -39.67 15.59
C CYS A 811 -50.17 -39.66 16.02
N ILE A 812 -49.46 -40.75 15.73
CA ILE A 812 -48.00 -40.86 15.82
C ILE A 812 -47.52 -41.51 14.51
N SER A 813 -46.38 -41.05 13.99
CA SER A 813 -45.72 -41.66 12.83
C SER A 813 -44.61 -42.60 13.29
N ASP A 814 -44.79 -43.90 13.15
CA ASP A 814 -43.69 -44.87 13.16
C ASP A 814 -43.04 -44.92 11.76
N ASN A 815 -41.73 -45.20 11.70
CA ASN A 815 -40.97 -45.16 10.45
C ASN A 815 -39.81 -46.17 10.46
N GLN A 816 -40.15 -47.45 10.24
CA GLN A 816 -39.17 -48.53 10.06
C GLN A 816 -39.00 -48.91 8.59
N GLY A 817 -37.73 -49.01 8.15
CA GLY A 817 -37.34 -49.81 6.98
C GLY A 817 -36.82 -49.05 5.76
N GLY A 818 -35.67 -49.50 5.26
CA GLY A 818 -35.36 -49.48 3.82
C GLY A 818 -34.72 -48.23 3.21
N ALA A 819 -33.93 -48.49 2.17
CA ALA A 819 -33.41 -47.58 1.15
C ALA A 819 -33.00 -48.44 -0.08
N PRO A 820 -32.62 -47.87 -1.23
CA PRO A 820 -33.16 -46.72 -1.96
C PRO A 820 -33.67 -47.14 -3.38
N ASN A 821 -34.28 -46.24 -4.18
CA ASN A 821 -34.14 -46.23 -5.67
C ASN A 821 -34.85 -45.05 -6.39
N TYR A 822 -34.62 -44.96 -7.72
CA TYR A 822 -35.04 -43.89 -8.65
C TYR A 822 -36.48 -44.02 -9.24
N TYR A 823 -36.97 -42.89 -9.81
CA TYR A 823 -37.93 -42.64 -10.93
C TYR A 823 -38.58 -43.80 -11.74
N PRO A 824 -39.72 -43.61 -12.50
CA PRO A 824 -40.61 -42.43 -12.69
C PRO A 824 -42.16 -42.71 -12.77
N ASN A 825 -42.94 -41.67 -13.13
CA ASN A 825 -44.20 -41.66 -13.95
C ASN A 825 -45.62 -42.05 -13.43
N SER A 826 -46.49 -41.01 -13.41
CA SER A 826 -47.80 -40.90 -14.15
C SER A 826 -49.15 -41.42 -13.59
N PHE A 827 -50.24 -40.72 -14.00
CA PHE A 827 -51.71 -41.04 -13.89
C PHE A 827 -52.33 -41.17 -12.48
N THR A 828 -53.60 -40.79 -12.16
CA THR A 828 -54.57 -39.79 -12.68
C THR A 828 -55.56 -39.40 -11.54
N GLY A 829 -56.46 -38.42 -11.74
CA GLY A 829 -57.53 -38.04 -10.77
C GLY A 829 -58.75 -38.99 -10.72
N PRO A 830 -59.90 -38.62 -10.10
CA PRO A 830 -60.35 -37.26 -9.79
C PRO A 830 -61.01 -37.01 -8.40
N GLU A 831 -61.61 -35.81 -8.27
CA GLU A 831 -62.60 -35.33 -7.27
C GLU A 831 -62.16 -34.99 -5.83
N GLU A 832 -62.83 -33.97 -5.27
CA GLU A 832 -62.49 -33.30 -4.01
C GLU A 832 -63.67 -33.19 -3.03
N GLN A 833 -63.37 -33.06 -1.74
CA GLN A 833 -64.22 -32.34 -0.78
C GLN A 833 -63.37 -31.38 0.07
N PRO A 834 -63.76 -30.11 0.26
CA PRO A 834 -62.97 -29.11 0.97
C PRO A 834 -63.30 -29.07 2.48
N ALA A 835 -62.30 -29.25 3.34
CA ALA A 835 -62.34 -28.87 4.77
C ALA A 835 -60.99 -28.97 5.50
N LEU A 836 -60.16 -29.98 5.18
CA LEU A 836 -59.06 -30.43 6.06
C LEU A 836 -57.66 -30.53 5.40
N LYS A 837 -57.48 -30.03 4.17
CA LYS A 837 -56.20 -30.13 3.44
C LYS A 837 -55.04 -29.32 4.08
N GLU A 838 -55.31 -28.11 4.56
CA GLU A 838 -54.26 -27.12 4.87
C GLU A 838 -53.20 -27.58 5.89
N SER A 839 -53.60 -28.31 6.94
CA SER A 839 -52.67 -28.66 8.03
C SER A 839 -51.80 -29.89 7.79
N CYS A 840 -51.93 -30.60 6.65
CA CYS A 840 -51.10 -31.78 6.36
C CYS A 840 -49.96 -31.49 5.36
N VAL A 841 -50.15 -30.55 4.43
CA VAL A 841 -49.21 -30.33 3.30
C VAL A 841 -47.82 -29.91 3.77
N PHE A 842 -47.74 -29.08 4.83
CA PHE A 842 -46.49 -28.55 5.40
C PHE A 842 -45.53 -29.59 5.98
N ILE A 843 -45.92 -30.87 6.09
CA ILE A 843 -45.06 -31.95 6.62
C ILE A 843 -44.16 -32.55 5.52
N SER A 844 -44.48 -32.33 4.23
CA SER A 844 -43.78 -32.94 3.09
C SER A 844 -42.37 -32.39 2.79
N GLY A 845 -42.02 -31.21 3.31
CA GLY A 845 -40.66 -30.66 3.27
C GLY A 845 -40.24 -29.88 2.02
N ASP A 846 -41.03 -29.89 0.94
CA ASP A 846 -40.64 -29.32 -0.35
C ASP A 846 -41.09 -27.85 -0.53
N VAL A 847 -40.12 -26.97 -0.84
CA VAL A 847 -40.31 -25.55 -1.21
C VAL A 847 -41.26 -25.41 -2.40
N ARG A 848 -41.15 -26.33 -3.37
CA ARG A 848 -41.96 -26.36 -4.58
C ARG A 848 -43.42 -26.63 -4.24
N ASP A 849 -43.72 -27.49 -3.28
CA ASP A 849 -45.09 -27.77 -2.87
C ASP A 849 -45.72 -26.59 -2.13
N PHE A 850 -44.94 -25.85 -1.33
CA PHE A 850 -45.41 -24.57 -0.76
C PHE A 850 -45.75 -23.56 -1.88
N PHE A 851 -44.84 -23.32 -2.83
CA PHE A 851 -45.05 -22.36 -3.91
C PHE A 851 -46.19 -22.77 -4.87
N VAL A 852 -46.26 -24.05 -5.27
CA VAL A 852 -47.14 -24.53 -6.35
C VAL A 852 -48.49 -25.06 -5.85
N LYS A 853 -48.59 -25.56 -4.60
CA LYS A 853 -49.81 -26.20 -4.07
C LYS A 853 -50.45 -25.49 -2.87
N VAL A 854 -49.73 -24.64 -2.14
CA VAL A 854 -50.27 -23.95 -0.93
C VAL A 854 -50.64 -22.49 -1.20
N LEU A 855 -49.84 -21.77 -1.99
CA LEU A 855 -50.08 -20.37 -2.32
C LEU A 855 -51.01 -20.23 -3.53
N SER A 856 -51.97 -19.32 -3.45
CA SER A 856 -52.73 -18.82 -4.60
C SER A 856 -51.83 -18.05 -5.59
N GLU A 857 -52.32 -17.79 -6.81
CA GLU A 857 -51.56 -17.07 -7.83
C GLU A 857 -51.18 -15.65 -7.39
N GLU A 858 -52.08 -14.94 -6.71
CA GLU A 858 -51.80 -13.61 -6.16
C GLU A 858 -50.74 -13.69 -5.03
N GLU A 859 -50.82 -14.67 -4.13
CA GLU A 859 -49.80 -14.87 -3.09
C GLU A 859 -48.42 -15.20 -3.68
N ARG A 860 -48.34 -15.96 -4.78
CA ARG A 860 -47.08 -16.24 -5.49
C ARG A 860 -46.47 -14.99 -6.08
N MET A 861 -47.28 -14.15 -6.73
CA MET A 861 -46.83 -12.88 -7.30
C MET A 861 -46.31 -11.93 -6.21
N ARG A 862 -47.07 -11.77 -5.11
CA ARG A 862 -46.63 -10.99 -3.94
C ARG A 862 -45.36 -11.55 -3.30
N LEU A 863 -45.20 -12.87 -3.21
CA LEU A 863 -43.97 -13.51 -2.70
C LEU A 863 -42.76 -13.20 -3.59
N CYS A 864 -42.90 -13.32 -4.92
CA CYS A 864 -41.83 -12.96 -5.85
C CYS A 864 -41.46 -11.47 -5.73
N GLU A 865 -42.46 -10.59 -5.62
CA GLU A 865 -42.27 -9.16 -5.41
C GLU A 865 -41.59 -8.84 -4.07
N ASN A 866 -41.99 -9.49 -2.97
CA ASN A 866 -41.39 -9.33 -1.64
C ASN A 866 -39.91 -9.75 -1.63
N ILE A 867 -39.56 -10.87 -2.30
CA ILE A 867 -38.19 -11.34 -2.45
C ILE A 867 -37.36 -10.40 -3.32
N ALA A 868 -37.85 -10.01 -4.51
CA ALA A 868 -37.17 -9.07 -5.40
C ALA A 868 -36.94 -7.69 -4.74
N ASN A 869 -37.92 -7.21 -3.95
CA ASN A 869 -37.80 -5.97 -3.19
C ASN A 869 -36.71 -5.99 -2.11
N HIS A 870 -36.32 -7.17 -1.61
CA HIS A 870 -35.19 -7.31 -0.69
C HIS A 870 -33.87 -7.53 -1.44
N LEU A 871 -33.87 -8.33 -2.51
CA LEU A 871 -32.70 -8.62 -3.35
C LEU A 871 -32.15 -7.39 -4.10
N LYS A 872 -32.99 -6.43 -4.49
CA LYS A 872 -32.59 -5.29 -5.34
C LYS A 872 -31.45 -4.42 -4.80
N ASN A 873 -31.20 -4.47 -3.49
CA ASN A 873 -30.13 -3.73 -2.82
C ASN A 873 -28.82 -4.55 -2.66
N THR A 874 -28.77 -5.78 -3.19
CA THR A 874 -27.60 -6.68 -3.08
C THR A 874 -26.71 -6.65 -4.32
N GLN A 875 -25.47 -7.11 -4.19
CA GLN A 875 -24.53 -7.23 -5.32
C GLN A 875 -25.04 -8.18 -6.42
N LEU A 876 -24.75 -7.85 -7.68
CA LEU A 876 -25.34 -8.50 -8.86
C LEU A 876 -25.08 -10.02 -8.97
N PHE A 877 -23.96 -10.53 -8.41
CA PHE A 877 -23.72 -11.98 -8.40
C PHE A 877 -24.61 -12.71 -7.38
N ILE A 878 -24.92 -12.07 -6.25
CA ILE A 878 -25.84 -12.59 -5.22
C ILE A 878 -27.25 -12.65 -5.79
N GLN A 879 -27.70 -11.57 -6.45
CA GLN A 879 -28.98 -11.55 -7.18
C GLN A 879 -29.10 -12.71 -8.15
N LYS A 880 -28.07 -12.93 -9.00
CA LYS A 880 -28.05 -14.02 -9.98
C LYS A 880 -28.04 -15.41 -9.34
N ARG A 881 -27.30 -15.61 -8.23
CA ARG A 881 -27.28 -16.90 -7.51
C ARG A 881 -28.63 -17.19 -6.86
N ALA A 882 -29.22 -16.21 -6.18
CA ALA A 882 -30.54 -16.33 -5.56
C ALA A 882 -31.64 -16.63 -6.60
N VAL A 883 -31.68 -15.88 -7.71
CA VAL A 883 -32.62 -16.14 -8.82
C VAL A 883 -32.44 -17.57 -9.37
N LYS A 884 -31.20 -18.00 -9.65
CA LYS A 884 -30.94 -19.37 -10.12
C LYS A 884 -31.51 -20.41 -9.15
N ASN A 885 -31.23 -20.28 -7.86
CA ASN A 885 -31.69 -21.23 -6.85
C ASN A 885 -33.23 -21.32 -6.79
N PHE A 886 -33.96 -20.20 -6.97
CA PHE A 886 -35.42 -20.24 -7.07
C PHE A 886 -35.92 -20.81 -8.41
N THR A 887 -35.22 -20.56 -9.53
CA THR A 887 -35.50 -21.22 -10.83
C THR A 887 -35.34 -22.74 -10.73
N ASP A 888 -34.32 -23.22 -10.03
CA ASP A 888 -34.06 -24.65 -9.82
C ASP A 888 -35.18 -25.33 -9.00
N VAL A 889 -35.89 -24.59 -8.13
CA VAL A 889 -37.09 -25.04 -7.40
C VAL A 889 -38.33 -25.00 -8.31
N HIS A 890 -38.55 -23.90 -9.03
CA HIS A 890 -39.57 -23.81 -10.08
C HIS A 890 -39.23 -22.71 -11.10
N PRO A 891 -39.31 -22.97 -12.43
CA PRO A 891 -38.99 -21.96 -13.45
C PRO A 891 -39.74 -20.64 -13.26
N ASP A 892 -41.06 -20.72 -13.03
CA ASP A 892 -41.91 -19.53 -12.86
C ASP A 892 -41.57 -18.72 -11.59
N TYR A 893 -41.02 -19.36 -10.56
CA TYR A 893 -40.64 -18.70 -9.31
C TYR A 893 -39.40 -17.82 -9.52
N GLY A 894 -38.35 -18.38 -10.14
CA GLY A 894 -37.17 -17.62 -10.54
C GLY A 894 -37.48 -16.55 -11.57
N ALA A 895 -38.31 -16.85 -12.58
CA ALA A 895 -38.74 -15.90 -13.60
C ALA A 895 -39.53 -14.72 -13.01
N GLY A 896 -40.44 -14.99 -12.06
CA GLY A 896 -41.20 -13.96 -11.35
C GLY A 896 -40.28 -13.00 -10.58
N ILE A 897 -39.32 -13.51 -9.82
CA ILE A 897 -38.34 -12.69 -9.09
C ILE A 897 -37.49 -11.86 -10.06
N GLN A 898 -36.99 -12.47 -11.15
CA GLN A 898 -36.17 -11.80 -12.15
C GLN A 898 -36.91 -10.65 -12.85
N ALA A 899 -38.18 -10.83 -13.23
CA ALA A 899 -38.98 -9.81 -13.88
C ALA A 899 -39.16 -8.54 -13.01
N TYR A 900 -39.33 -8.69 -11.70
CA TYR A 900 -39.39 -7.56 -10.76
C TYR A 900 -38.03 -6.88 -10.56
N LEU A 901 -36.93 -7.64 -10.53
CA LEU A 901 -35.57 -7.08 -10.45
C LEU A 901 -35.23 -6.26 -11.70
N ASP A 902 -35.52 -6.76 -12.90
CA ASP A 902 -35.23 -6.05 -14.15
C ASP A 902 -36.05 -4.77 -14.31
N LYS A 903 -37.32 -4.79 -13.88
CA LYS A 903 -38.17 -3.58 -13.81
C LYS A 903 -37.53 -2.49 -12.95
N HIS A 904 -37.04 -2.85 -11.75
CA HIS A 904 -36.37 -1.88 -10.86
C HIS A 904 -35.00 -1.43 -11.39
N ASN A 905 -34.21 -2.33 -11.97
CA ASN A 905 -32.92 -2.00 -12.60
C ASN A 905 -33.09 -1.03 -13.78
N ALA A 906 -34.18 -1.13 -14.54
CA ALA A 906 -34.54 -0.19 -15.60
C ALA A 906 -34.96 1.20 -15.05
N GLU A 907 -35.71 1.24 -13.94
CA GLU A 907 -36.06 2.49 -13.25
C GLU A 907 -34.84 3.19 -12.64
N GLY A 908 -33.89 2.42 -12.08
CA GLY A 908 -32.60 2.93 -11.61
C GLY A 908 -31.82 3.62 -12.72
N LYS A 909 -31.70 2.97 -13.89
CA LYS A 909 -31.08 3.57 -15.09
C LYS A 909 -31.81 4.85 -15.52
N ARG A 910 -33.15 4.89 -15.50
CA ARG A 910 -33.92 6.11 -15.81
C ARG A 910 -33.66 7.26 -14.82
N LYS A 911 -33.47 6.98 -13.52
CA LYS A 911 -33.08 8.00 -12.54
C LYS A 911 -31.66 8.55 -12.80
N VAL A 912 -30.70 7.67 -13.10
CA VAL A 912 -29.31 8.10 -13.44
C VAL A 912 -29.30 8.97 -14.70
N ILE A 913 -30.03 8.57 -15.75
CA ILE A 913 -30.12 9.37 -16.99
C ILE A 913 -30.72 10.75 -16.72
N LYS A 914 -31.81 10.85 -15.93
CA LYS A 914 -32.37 12.16 -15.53
C LYS A 914 -31.38 13.00 -14.72
N HIS A 915 -30.58 12.39 -13.83
CA HIS A 915 -29.60 13.13 -13.03
C HIS A 915 -28.41 13.64 -13.86
N TYR A 916 -28.03 12.94 -14.93
CA TYR A 916 -27.05 13.42 -15.90
C TYR A 916 -27.61 14.53 -16.81
N GLN A 917 -28.87 14.43 -17.24
CA GLN A 917 -29.51 15.51 -18.02
C GLN A 917 -29.67 16.81 -17.20
N PHE A 918 -29.85 16.72 -15.88
CA PHE A 918 -29.89 17.87 -14.97
C PHE A 918 -28.50 18.43 -14.56
N ARG A 919 -27.42 18.01 -15.24
CA ARG A 919 -26.07 18.60 -15.15
C ARG A 919 -25.51 19.04 -16.53
N LEU A 920 -26.33 18.95 -17.57
CA LEU A 920 -26.02 19.39 -18.95
C LEU A 920 -27.00 20.49 -19.43
N LEU A 921 -27.76 21.03 -18.48
CA LEU A 921 -28.56 22.25 -18.49
C LEU A 921 -28.20 23.02 -17.20
#